data_AF-A0A7R9SZN5-F1
#
_entry.id   AF-A0A7R9SZN5-F1
#
_cell.length_a   1.000
_cell.length_b   1.000
_cell.length_c   1.000
_cell.angle_alpha   90.00
_cell.angle_beta   90.00
_cell.angle_gamma   90.00
#
_symmetry.space_group_name_H-M   'P 1'
#
loop_
_entity.id
_entity.type
_entity.pdbx_description
1 polymer ?
#
loop_
_entity_poly.entity_id
_entity_poly.type
_entity_poly.pdbx_seq_one_letter_code
_entity_poly.pdbx_strand_id
1 'polypeptide(L)'
;DLRVDLSTWSGISSIEVCVTAYGNRATPERSIRAYVSDSDEGVGHECKLDLGELIIAPTHHCAHFACSGSELTYFHGRYVNVVASSPVNVTEIYALGVTERCTYSAITSKDGQFEMELRDFSGTVPEKTHVLVGAYKEEIFPETREKLLNTSDTSELNTPQRVLLVVRNQIHGEETDDENATSSLNSTSSDRLEEIYEGSNATRVALRKLRWLTEEGLTTNITNEEPTGDETDPITRTVADTNDSGEETTLNPSPSRPQADAEELSSDVDLGDVGPHTLPLSEGLYAWFANGDISDDMWRSRVGRYVGVSVSGSVRVISTTRFSAMRPVKGLFGGNDTHYEFGDILANEWTMCTLSRYTGPTRRRIFTSTGDFAHGHLGGMRGVAFYDEWVTPKQNRGHPLNWLVACGTNYGQKMYVDGVNIAISDRQGGSGGRSVSINSDENQSSDWAVAEVITWNRRLSNLEILIASRYMQKQILGISAVKTPTLPSGFPAELAHWFPSALAHPAWEDVIGGRVASILQGDIGVSSYNGHGSDKEVRAIYGDVSSQYMFGAVLPREWTLCTVSRYTGSTRGRVIVGGPGHFFHGHNNGQRGVAFYDKPMTEFKNRGDATDWLVMCGSNQGSTVLVDGANVATDRGSPGYKSLGVNHAPWGGNWDNTFKSEWAVAEMMVWSRSLSLEEMLQVDAYLRQELFSFAPPPPSPPPPSPPPIPAGPPSPPPSPPS
;
A
#
# COMPACT_ATOMS: atom_id res chain seq x y z
N ASP A 1 5.17 8.17 30.20
CA ASP A 1 6.16 7.72 29.21
C ASP A 1 5.69 6.44 28.54
N LEU A 2 5.89 6.33 27.24
CA LEU A 2 5.48 5.21 26.41
C LEU A 2 6.69 4.68 25.65
N ARG A 3 7.06 3.41 25.87
CA ARG A 3 8.15 2.73 25.15
C ARG A 3 7.62 1.75 24.11
N VAL A 4 8.23 1.73 22.94
CA VAL A 4 7.99 0.77 21.85
C VAL A 4 9.25 -0.06 21.67
N ASP A 5 9.15 -1.38 21.76
CA ASP A 5 10.24 -2.31 21.38
C ASP A 5 10.06 -2.65 19.90
N LEU A 6 11.09 -2.38 19.11
CA LEU A 6 11.14 -2.67 17.68
C LEU A 6 11.54 -4.12 17.38
N SER A 7 11.81 -4.93 18.41
CA SER A 7 12.33 -6.31 18.38
C SER A 7 13.70 -6.52 17.74
N THR A 8 14.13 -5.59 16.89
CA THR A 8 15.40 -5.62 16.16
C THR A 8 16.11 -4.28 16.31
N TRP A 9 17.44 -4.31 16.30
CA TRP A 9 18.25 -3.10 16.28
C TRP A 9 18.14 -2.44 14.90
N SER A 10 17.75 -1.16 14.88
CA SER A 10 17.37 -0.45 13.65
C SER A 10 17.91 0.98 13.67
N GLY A 11 18.28 1.50 12.50
CA GLY A 11 18.58 2.92 12.29
C GLY A 11 17.31 3.72 12.05
N ILE A 12 16.86 4.50 13.02
CA ILE A 12 15.62 5.29 12.96
C ILE A 12 15.92 6.70 12.45
N SER A 13 15.32 7.08 11.32
CA SER A 13 15.47 8.39 10.69
C SER A 13 14.42 9.40 11.17
N SER A 14 13.21 8.94 11.50
CA SER A 14 12.18 9.81 12.08
C SER A 14 11.15 9.07 12.91
N ILE A 15 10.47 9.81 13.80
CA ILE A 15 9.38 9.32 14.65
C ILE A 15 8.20 10.27 14.51
N GLU A 16 7.00 9.74 14.35
CA GLU A 16 5.75 10.48 14.34
C GLU A 16 4.92 10.04 15.55
N VAL A 17 4.41 10.97 16.35
CA VAL A 17 3.59 10.69 17.53
C VAL A 17 2.25 11.38 17.37
N CYS A 18 1.17 10.61 17.25
CA CYS A 18 -0.19 11.13 17.16
C CYS A 18 -0.90 11.04 18.51
N VAL A 19 -1.63 12.09 18.86
CA VAL A 19 -2.43 12.21 20.09
C VAL A 19 -3.84 12.67 19.79
N THR A 20 -4.83 12.30 20.61
CA THR A 20 -6.22 12.76 20.41
C THR A 20 -6.37 14.28 20.59
N ALA A 21 -7.13 14.93 19.71
CA ALA A 21 -7.45 16.35 19.81
C ALA A 21 -8.48 16.63 20.93
N TYR A 22 -8.14 17.46 21.92
CA TYR A 22 -9.05 17.87 23.01
C TYR A 22 -9.28 19.39 23.02
N GLY A 23 -10.19 19.87 22.16
CA GLY A 23 -10.61 21.27 22.11
C GLY A 23 -9.47 22.28 21.85
N ASN A 24 -9.78 23.58 21.92
CA ASN A 24 -8.83 24.70 21.70
C ASN A 24 -7.79 24.87 22.84
N ARG A 25 -7.27 23.79 23.43
CA ARG A 25 -6.15 23.85 24.38
C ARG A 25 -4.82 23.75 23.63
N ALA A 26 -3.90 24.63 24.01
CA ALA A 26 -2.61 24.85 23.37
C ALA A 26 -1.82 23.56 23.06
N THR A 27 -1.36 23.49 21.81
CA THR A 27 -0.28 22.65 21.23
C THR A 27 0.27 21.52 22.11
N PRO A 28 -0.38 20.34 22.15
CA PRO A 28 0.16 19.15 22.83
C PRO A 28 1.46 18.64 22.19
N GLU A 29 1.85 19.13 21.01
CA GLU A 29 3.05 18.69 20.29
C GLU A 29 4.34 19.23 20.94
N ARG A 30 4.25 20.34 21.70
CA ARG A 30 5.38 20.88 22.48
C ARG A 30 5.58 20.20 23.83
N SER A 31 4.59 19.44 24.31
CA SER A 31 4.73 18.68 25.55
C SER A 31 5.29 17.28 25.31
N ILE A 32 5.42 16.85 24.05
CA ILE A 32 5.88 15.51 23.69
C ILE A 32 7.32 15.57 23.17
N ARG A 33 8.13 14.60 23.59
CA ARG A 33 9.48 14.36 23.09
C ARG A 33 9.61 12.90 22.70
N ALA A 34 10.30 12.65 21.60
CA ALA A 34 10.58 11.31 21.11
C ALA A 34 12.07 11.01 21.18
N TYR A 35 12.42 9.78 21.52
CA TYR A 35 13.80 9.34 21.70
C TYR A 35 14.00 7.95 21.09
N VAL A 36 15.23 7.65 20.71
CA VAL A 36 15.69 6.33 20.26
C VAL A 36 16.67 5.79 21.30
N SER A 37 16.44 4.60 21.84
CA SER A 37 17.37 3.93 22.77
C SER A 37 17.73 2.53 22.31
N ASP A 38 18.97 2.15 22.56
CA ASP A 38 19.52 0.82 22.37
C ASP A 38 19.23 -0.12 23.55
N SER A 39 19.08 0.44 24.75
CA SER A 39 18.73 -0.27 25.98
C SER A 39 17.32 0.04 26.51
N ASP A 40 16.84 -0.83 27.40
CA ASP A 40 15.63 -0.62 28.18
C ASP A 40 15.88 0.26 29.44
N GLU A 41 17.09 0.74 29.65
CA GLU A 41 17.42 1.64 30.75
C GLU A 41 17.58 3.08 30.24
N GLY A 42 16.78 4.01 30.80
CA GLY A 42 16.74 5.40 30.35
C GLY A 42 15.89 5.65 29.10
N VAL A 43 15.92 6.89 28.60
CA VAL A 43 15.06 7.32 27.47
C VAL A 43 15.78 7.33 26.12
N GLY A 44 17.12 7.33 26.10
CA GLY A 44 17.92 7.33 24.87
C GLY A 44 18.20 8.72 24.29
N HIS A 45 18.52 8.75 23.00
CA HIS A 45 18.87 9.95 22.23
C HIS A 45 17.62 10.66 21.72
N GLU A 46 17.50 11.96 22.02
CA GLU A 46 16.33 12.76 21.66
C GLU A 46 16.29 13.08 20.17
N CYS A 47 15.18 12.77 19.51
CA CYS A 47 14.90 13.21 18.15
C CYS A 47 14.34 14.62 18.15
N LYS A 48 14.72 15.42 17.16
CA LYS A 48 14.39 16.84 17.07
C LYS A 48 12.98 17.02 16.54
N LEU A 49 12.11 17.70 17.29
CA LEU A 49 10.77 18.06 16.85
C LEU A 49 10.85 18.91 15.57
N ASP A 50 10.19 18.43 14.51
CA ASP A 50 9.99 19.15 13.26
C ASP A 50 8.61 19.82 13.28
N LEU A 51 8.61 21.14 13.49
CA LEU A 51 7.40 21.95 13.52
C LEU A 51 6.81 22.18 12.11
N GLY A 52 7.54 21.88 11.04
CA GLY A 52 7.08 22.01 9.65
C GLY A 52 6.27 20.82 9.14
N GLU A 53 6.32 19.69 9.83
CA GLU A 53 5.62 18.44 9.47
C GLU A 53 4.50 18.07 10.45
N LEU A 54 3.95 19.05 11.16
CA LEU A 54 2.80 18.85 12.02
C LEU A 54 1.55 18.49 11.19
N ILE A 55 0.89 17.39 11.54
CA ILE A 55 -0.40 17.01 10.96
C ILE A 55 -1.48 17.33 11.98
N ILE A 56 -2.36 18.26 11.64
CA ILE A 56 -3.47 18.66 12.51
C ILE A 56 -4.77 18.15 11.90
N ALA A 57 -5.40 17.19 12.56
CA ALA A 57 -6.71 16.67 12.20
C ALA A 57 -7.73 16.91 13.34
N PRO A 58 -9.05 16.86 13.06
CA PRO A 58 -10.09 17.19 14.04
C PRO A 58 -10.14 16.20 15.21
N THR A 59 -9.61 15.00 15.02
CA THR A 59 -9.62 13.91 16.01
C THR A 59 -8.25 13.63 16.59
N HIS A 60 -7.16 14.06 15.94
CA HIS A 60 -5.80 13.79 16.37
C HIS A 60 -4.79 14.81 15.83
N HIS A 61 -3.72 15.03 16.59
CA HIS A 61 -2.57 15.87 16.24
C HIS A 61 -1.33 14.98 16.17
N CYS A 62 -0.56 15.04 15.10
CA CYS A 62 0.69 14.30 14.97
C CYS A 62 1.90 15.24 15.00
N ALA A 63 2.81 14.95 15.92
CA ALA A 63 4.12 15.58 16.06
C ALA A 63 5.18 14.73 15.35
N HIS A 64 5.96 15.34 14.46
CA HIS A 64 7.05 14.66 13.77
C HIS A 64 8.40 15.01 14.40
N PHE A 65 9.28 14.03 14.52
CA PHE A 65 10.60 14.15 15.12
C PHE A 65 11.64 13.57 14.18
N ALA A 66 12.60 14.38 13.75
CA ALA A 66 13.74 13.94 12.96
C ALA A 66 14.83 13.35 13.86
N CYS A 67 15.24 12.13 13.59
CA CYS A 67 16.28 11.41 14.31
C CYS A 67 17.58 11.43 13.50
N SER A 68 18.11 12.64 13.27
CA SER A 68 19.31 12.87 12.47
C SER A 68 20.21 13.90 13.14
N GLY A 69 21.52 13.76 12.94
CA GLY A 69 22.56 14.68 13.41
C GLY A 69 23.29 15.37 12.26
N SER A 70 24.38 16.08 12.56
CA SER A 70 25.21 16.75 11.54
C SER A 70 25.87 15.78 10.57
N GLU A 71 26.25 14.60 11.06
CA GLU A 71 26.95 13.55 10.30
C GLU A 71 26.14 12.23 10.24
N LEU A 72 24.97 12.19 10.90
CA LEU A 72 24.14 10.99 11.04
C LEU A 72 22.79 11.21 10.35
N THR A 73 22.42 10.30 9.44
CA THR A 73 21.11 10.30 8.78
C THR A 73 20.03 9.54 9.56
N TYR A 74 20.41 8.82 10.61
CA TYR A 74 19.55 8.06 11.52
C TYR A 74 20.22 7.86 12.88
N PHE A 75 19.43 7.64 13.93
CA PHE A 75 19.90 7.19 15.24
C PHE A 75 19.62 5.70 15.40
N HIS A 76 20.57 4.94 15.94
CA HIS A 76 20.39 3.51 16.13
C HIS A 76 19.75 3.18 17.47
N GLY A 77 18.80 2.26 17.46
CA GLY A 77 18.21 1.74 18.68
C GLY A 77 17.30 0.56 18.46
N ARG A 78 16.92 -0.05 19.58
CA ARG A 78 15.90 -1.09 19.65
C ARG A 78 14.56 -0.54 20.12
N TYR A 79 14.58 0.58 20.83
CA TYR A 79 13.39 1.15 21.42
C TYR A 79 13.14 2.57 20.93
N VAL A 80 11.85 2.90 20.79
CA VAL A 80 11.38 4.27 20.63
C VAL A 80 10.65 4.67 21.91
N ASN A 81 11.14 5.71 22.58
CA ASN A 81 10.57 6.24 23.81
C ASN A 81 9.87 7.56 23.53
N VAL A 82 8.64 7.70 24.03
CA VAL A 82 7.87 8.94 23.96
C VAL A 82 7.57 9.41 25.37
N VAL A 83 8.08 10.60 25.68
CA VAL A 83 7.96 11.24 26.99
C VAL A 83 7.06 12.45 26.82
N ALA A 84 6.08 12.60 27.70
CA ALA A 84 5.18 13.75 27.68
C ALA A 84 5.26 14.50 29.02
N SER A 85 5.47 15.82 28.96
CA SER A 85 5.52 16.70 30.14
C SER A 85 4.15 16.97 30.75
N SER A 86 3.07 16.62 30.04
CA SER A 86 1.69 16.65 30.51
C SER A 86 0.94 15.39 30.03
N PRO A 87 -0.17 15.00 30.70
CA PRO A 87 -0.97 13.86 30.24
C PRO A 87 -1.49 14.07 28.82
N VAL A 88 -1.12 13.17 27.92
CA VAL A 88 -1.57 13.14 26.52
C VAL A 88 -2.04 11.72 26.20
N ASN A 89 -3.08 11.61 25.38
CA ASN A 89 -3.59 10.32 24.95
C ASN A 89 -3.01 9.99 23.57
N VAL A 90 -1.90 9.26 23.57
CA VAL A 90 -1.19 8.83 22.35
C VAL A 90 -2.03 7.76 21.65
N THR A 91 -2.47 8.05 20.43
CA THR A 91 -3.20 7.11 19.59
C THR A 91 -2.23 6.22 18.82
N GLU A 92 -1.20 6.82 18.23
CA GLU A 92 -0.30 6.16 17.30
C GLU A 92 1.14 6.67 17.48
N ILE A 93 2.12 5.80 17.26
CA ILE A 93 3.52 6.19 17.07
C ILE A 93 4.03 5.43 15.87
N TYR A 94 4.57 6.16 14.90
CA TYR A 94 5.25 5.62 13.74
C TYR A 94 6.75 5.90 13.87
N ALA A 95 7.58 4.93 13.52
CA ALA A 95 9.02 5.11 13.44
C ALA A 95 9.47 4.70 12.05
N LEU A 96 10.10 5.62 11.33
CA LEU A 96 10.66 5.40 10.02
C LEU A 96 12.15 5.11 10.20
N GLY A 97 12.62 3.94 9.79
CA GLY A 97 14.03 3.56 9.93
C GLY A 97 14.44 2.39 9.04
N VAL A 98 15.71 2.08 8.96
CA VAL A 98 16.26 0.89 8.27
C VAL A 98 16.53 -0.20 9.30
N THR A 99 16.17 -1.43 8.96
CA THR A 99 16.54 -2.59 9.78
C THR A 99 17.96 -2.99 9.41
N GLU A 100 18.84 -3.06 10.40
CA GLU A 100 20.24 -3.41 10.16
C GLU A 100 20.40 -4.89 9.80
N ARG A 101 21.42 -5.22 9.01
CA ARG A 101 21.67 -6.58 8.50
C ARG A 101 22.21 -7.57 9.54
N CYS A 102 22.38 -7.13 10.78
CA CYS A 102 22.92 -7.96 11.84
C CYS A 102 21.85 -8.93 12.34
N THR A 103 22.01 -10.22 12.01
CA THR A 103 21.12 -11.30 12.46
C THR A 103 21.05 -11.41 13.99
N TYR A 104 22.14 -11.06 14.67
CA TYR A 104 22.22 -10.98 16.13
C TYR A 104 22.86 -9.65 16.51
N SER A 105 22.32 -9.01 17.55
CA SER A 105 22.84 -7.75 18.09
C SER A 105 22.79 -7.80 19.61
N ALA A 106 23.84 -7.30 20.26
CA ALA A 106 23.93 -7.16 21.71
C ALA A 106 24.50 -5.79 22.04
N ILE A 107 24.08 -5.23 23.16
CA ILE A 107 24.57 -3.95 23.68
C ILE A 107 25.51 -4.21 24.85
N THR A 108 26.45 -3.31 25.09
CA THR A 108 27.29 -3.35 26.29
C THR A 108 26.46 -3.00 27.52
N SER A 109 26.61 -3.78 28.59
CA SER A 109 26.08 -3.50 29.92
C SER A 109 26.74 -2.24 30.51
N LYS A 110 26.26 -1.78 31.68
CA LYS A 110 26.85 -0.66 32.44
C LYS A 110 28.34 -0.85 32.74
N ASP A 111 28.79 -2.10 32.82
CA ASP A 111 30.19 -2.46 33.09
C ASP A 111 31.01 -2.64 31.81
N GLY A 112 30.44 -2.33 30.64
CA GLY A 112 31.09 -2.43 29.33
C GLY A 112 31.17 -3.87 28.77
N GLN A 113 30.44 -4.82 29.36
CA GLN A 113 30.45 -6.23 28.94
C GLN A 113 29.25 -6.55 28.04
N PHE A 114 29.40 -7.47 27.09
CA PHE A 114 28.29 -7.95 26.28
C PHE A 114 28.29 -9.48 26.21
N GLU A 115 27.11 -10.07 26.16
CA GLU A 115 26.89 -11.50 25.91
C GLU A 115 25.90 -11.62 24.75
N MET A 116 26.21 -12.47 23.77
CA MET A 116 25.39 -12.68 22.58
C MET A 116 25.19 -14.18 22.37
N GLU A 117 23.94 -14.64 22.51
CA GLU A 117 23.56 -16.01 22.19
C GLU A 117 23.34 -16.13 20.68
N LEU A 118 24.12 -16.99 20.02
CA LEU A 118 24.01 -17.27 18.59
C LEU A 118 23.32 -18.62 18.41
N ARG A 119 22.24 -18.66 17.61
CA ARG A 119 21.48 -19.89 17.35
C ARG A 119 21.45 -20.23 15.86
N ASP A 120 22.02 -21.35 15.47
CA ASP A 120 21.99 -21.82 14.08
C ASP A 120 20.62 -22.45 13.75
N PHE A 121 19.91 -21.88 12.77
CA PHE A 121 18.61 -22.35 12.29
C PHE A 121 18.69 -23.11 10.97
N SER A 122 19.89 -23.40 10.45
CA SER A 122 20.09 -24.03 9.13
C SER A 122 19.64 -25.50 9.07
N GLY A 123 19.38 -26.15 10.22
CA GLY A 123 19.01 -27.56 10.29
C GLY A 123 20.14 -28.52 9.91
N THR A 124 21.33 -28.00 9.62
CA THR A 124 22.56 -28.75 9.33
C THR A 124 23.56 -28.51 10.44
N VAL A 125 24.30 -29.52 10.89
CA VAL A 125 25.39 -29.34 11.86
C VAL A 125 26.63 -28.89 11.09
N PRO A 126 27.11 -27.63 11.22
CA PRO A 126 28.30 -27.19 10.50
C PRO A 126 29.54 -27.84 11.12
N GLU A 127 30.47 -28.35 10.30
CA GLU A 127 31.77 -28.83 10.80
C GLU A 127 32.63 -27.69 11.39
N LYS A 128 32.46 -26.46 10.88
CA LYS A 128 33.09 -25.23 11.37
C LYS A 128 32.15 -24.03 11.18
N THR A 129 31.92 -23.27 12.24
CA THR A 129 31.14 -22.02 12.21
C THR A 129 32.09 -20.83 12.26
N HIS A 130 31.96 -19.92 11.29
CA HIS A 130 32.67 -18.64 11.29
C HIS A 130 31.71 -17.52 11.68
N VAL A 131 32.08 -16.71 12.67
CA VAL A 131 31.30 -15.56 13.12
C VAL A 131 32.09 -14.30 12.79
N LEU A 132 31.46 -13.36 12.10
CA LEU A 132 31.97 -12.02 11.89
C LEU A 132 31.28 -11.09 12.88
N VAL A 133 32.06 -10.31 13.63
CA VAL A 133 31.54 -9.35 14.61
C VAL A 133 31.90 -7.95 14.13
N GLY A 134 30.89 -7.12 13.90
CA GLY A 134 31.04 -5.68 13.70
C GLY A 134 30.74 -4.94 14.99
N ALA A 135 31.61 -4.02 15.39
CA ALA A 135 31.35 -3.09 16.49
C ALA A 135 30.90 -1.75 15.90
N TYR A 136 29.83 -1.18 16.47
CA TYR A 136 29.31 0.12 16.09
C TYR A 136 29.22 1.03 17.32
N LYS A 137 29.58 2.30 17.17
CA LYS A 137 29.45 3.33 18.19
C LYS A 137 29.02 4.62 17.52
N GLU A 138 27.99 5.26 18.08
CA GLU A 138 27.61 6.63 17.73
C GLU A 138 27.65 7.53 18.97
N GLU A 139 27.96 8.81 18.75
CA GLU A 139 27.95 9.83 19.79
C GLU A 139 26.98 10.93 19.37
N ILE A 140 25.86 11.03 20.08
CA ILE A 140 24.81 12.01 19.79
C ILE A 140 24.76 13.01 20.95
N PHE A 141 24.99 14.28 20.62
CA PHE A 141 24.95 15.38 21.57
C PHE A 141 23.69 16.24 21.30
N PRO A 142 22.92 16.60 22.33
CA PRO A 142 21.79 17.53 22.17
C PRO A 142 22.25 18.88 21.59
N GLU A 143 21.43 19.50 20.74
CA GLU A 143 21.70 20.85 20.23
C GLU A 143 21.76 21.85 21.40
N THR A 144 22.91 22.49 21.59
CA THR A 144 23.06 23.59 22.54
C THR A 144 22.93 24.92 21.80
N ARG A 145 22.04 25.79 22.29
CA ARG A 145 21.94 27.17 21.83
C ARG A 145 22.73 28.06 22.78
N GLU A 146 23.94 28.42 22.37
CA GLU A 146 24.72 29.41 23.10
C GLU A 146 24.38 30.81 22.61
N LYS A 147 24.07 31.70 23.55
CA LYS A 147 23.84 33.11 23.26
C LYS A 147 25.20 33.79 23.08
N LEU A 148 25.67 33.87 21.84
CA LEU A 148 26.98 34.43 21.51
C LEU A 148 27.08 35.94 21.76
N LEU A 149 25.96 36.67 21.65
CA LEU A 149 25.87 38.11 21.88
C LEU A 149 24.56 38.44 22.59
N ASN A 150 24.64 39.23 23.66
CA ASN A 150 23.47 39.69 24.39
C ASN A 150 23.30 41.20 24.21
N THR A 151 22.46 41.66 23.30
CA THR A 151 22.34 43.10 22.97
C THR A 151 21.89 44.00 24.13
N SER A 152 21.41 43.42 25.23
CA SER A 152 21.06 44.13 26.47
C SER A 152 22.17 44.13 27.53
N ASP A 153 23.28 43.43 27.31
CA ASP A 153 24.47 43.43 28.16
C ASP A 153 25.49 44.45 27.65
N THR A 154 25.86 45.42 28.49
CA THR A 154 26.78 46.52 28.15
C THR A 154 28.17 46.33 28.73
N SER A 155 28.46 45.15 29.30
CA SER A 155 29.78 44.84 29.86
C SER A 155 30.84 44.68 28.77
N GLU A 156 32.10 44.99 29.10
CA GLU A 156 33.24 44.91 28.16
C GLU A 156 33.49 43.49 27.63
N LEU A 157 32.96 42.46 28.30
CA LEU A 157 33.01 41.05 27.90
C LEU A 157 32.05 40.72 26.73
N ASN A 158 31.06 41.58 26.45
CA ASN A 158 30.09 41.43 25.37
C ASN A 158 30.44 42.32 24.15
N THR A 159 31.75 42.44 23.87
CA THR A 159 32.26 43.13 22.68
C THR A 159 32.56 42.10 21.57
N PRO A 160 31.88 42.18 20.40
CA PRO A 160 32.14 41.23 19.31
C PRO A 160 33.57 41.40 18.79
N GLN A 161 34.41 40.36 18.92
CA GLN A 161 35.81 40.42 18.48
C GLN A 161 35.97 40.49 16.96
N ARG A 162 34.99 39.98 16.19
CA ARG A 162 34.88 40.10 14.72
C ARG A 162 33.42 40.13 14.32
N VAL A 163 33.09 40.94 13.32
CA VAL A 163 31.73 41.05 12.75
C VAL A 163 31.72 40.37 11.39
N LEU A 164 30.83 39.40 11.18
CA LEU A 164 30.52 38.85 9.86
C LEU A 164 29.31 39.61 9.30
N LEU A 165 29.53 40.49 8.33
CA LEU A 165 28.45 41.12 7.57
C LEU A 165 28.01 40.17 6.45
N VAL A 166 26.78 39.67 6.55
CA VAL A 166 26.11 38.97 5.46
C VAL A 166 25.12 39.94 4.82
N VAL A 167 25.46 40.47 3.65
CA VAL A 167 24.56 41.32 2.87
C VAL A 167 23.63 40.41 2.06
N ARG A 168 22.35 40.36 2.43
CA ARG A 168 21.30 39.75 1.60
C ARG A 168 20.72 40.82 0.67
N ASN A 169 20.87 40.62 -0.63
CA ASN A 169 20.28 41.50 -1.63
C ASN A 169 18.76 41.24 -1.71
N GLN A 170 17.94 42.15 -1.22
CA GLN A 170 16.50 42.19 -1.51
C GLN A 170 16.30 42.99 -2.80
N ILE A 171 16.03 42.29 -3.90
CA ILE A 171 15.61 42.94 -5.14
C ILE A 171 14.11 43.22 -5.02
N HIS A 172 13.75 44.49 -4.82
CA HIS A 172 12.38 44.98 -4.98
C HIS A 172 12.21 45.47 -6.43
N GLY A 173 11.13 45.03 -7.08
CA GLY A 173 10.81 45.39 -8.47
C GLY A 173 10.25 46.81 -8.59
N GLU A 174 10.82 47.53 -9.57
CA GLU A 174 10.29 48.62 -10.41
C GLU A 174 9.80 49.94 -9.78
N GLU A 175 10.54 51.03 -10.03
CA GLU A 175 10.17 52.03 -11.06
C GLU A 175 11.33 53.02 -11.37
N THR A 176 11.59 53.17 -12.66
CA THR A 176 12.08 54.34 -13.46
C THR A 176 13.32 55.17 -13.06
N ASP A 177 14.27 55.16 -14.01
CA ASP A 177 15.00 56.29 -14.62
C ASP A 177 16.54 56.23 -14.56
N ASP A 178 17.08 55.93 -15.75
CA ASP A 178 18.30 56.39 -16.40
C ASP A 178 19.72 56.29 -15.80
N GLU A 179 20.60 55.85 -16.71
CA GLU A 179 22.04 56.08 -16.87
C GLU A 179 23.07 55.28 -16.04
N ASN A 180 23.61 54.26 -16.72
CA ASN A 180 25.03 54.13 -17.05
C ASN A 180 26.05 53.90 -15.91
N ALA A 181 26.40 52.64 -15.65
CA ALA A 181 27.76 52.27 -15.26
C ALA A 181 28.05 50.77 -15.47
N THR A 182 28.90 50.50 -16.46
CA THR A 182 29.68 49.27 -16.65
C THR A 182 30.70 49.05 -15.51
N SER A 183 30.79 47.84 -14.96
CA SER A 183 32.04 47.12 -14.59
C SER A 183 31.63 45.75 -14.03
N SER A 184 31.87 44.61 -14.71
CA SER A 184 33.13 43.92 -15.02
C SER A 184 33.81 43.26 -13.82
N LEU A 185 34.12 41.96 -14.00
CA LEU A 185 35.17 41.15 -13.36
C LEU A 185 34.79 40.50 -12.01
N ASN A 186 35.15 39.26 -11.71
CA ASN A 186 35.63 38.08 -12.44
C ASN A 186 35.89 37.01 -11.36
N SER A 187 35.94 35.75 -11.80
CA SER A 187 36.81 34.69 -11.26
C SER A 187 36.40 34.03 -9.93
N THR A 188 36.56 32.73 -9.69
CA THR A 188 37.06 31.56 -10.45
C THR A 188 36.99 30.37 -9.48
N SER A 189 36.61 29.19 -10.00
CA SER A 189 37.24 27.85 -9.84
C SER A 189 37.55 27.31 -8.43
N SER A 190 37.49 26.02 -8.12
CA SER A 190 37.81 24.84 -8.92
C SER A 190 37.46 23.59 -8.09
N ASP A 191 36.86 22.61 -8.74
CA ASP A 191 37.19 21.16 -8.78
C ASP A 191 37.86 20.44 -7.59
N ARG A 192 37.25 19.30 -7.23
CA ARG A 192 37.76 17.89 -7.24
C ARG A 192 36.70 16.98 -6.58
N LEU A 193 35.98 16.07 -7.25
CA LEU A 193 36.33 14.72 -7.81
C LEU A 193 37.10 13.87 -6.77
N GLU A 194 36.71 12.65 -6.35
CA GLU A 194 36.15 11.44 -7.01
C GLU A 194 35.38 10.54 -5.97
N GLU A 195 34.27 9.86 -6.33
CA GLU A 195 34.06 8.39 -6.60
C GLU A 195 34.55 7.40 -5.51
N ILE A 196 33.97 6.23 -5.18
CA ILE A 196 32.76 5.39 -5.42
C ILE A 196 32.87 4.24 -4.37
N TYR A 197 31.77 3.73 -3.79
CA TYR A 197 31.47 2.27 -3.72
C TYR A 197 30.05 1.98 -3.20
N GLU A 198 29.39 1.08 -3.92
CA GLU A 198 28.00 0.62 -3.77
C GLU A 198 27.76 -0.29 -2.56
N GLY A 199 26.51 -0.32 -2.09
CA GLY A 199 25.83 -1.58 -1.82
C GLY A 199 25.23 -1.76 -0.43
N SER A 200 23.93 -1.50 -0.27
CA SER A 200 23.11 -2.22 0.72
C SER A 200 21.59 -2.02 0.50
N ASN A 201 20.93 -3.03 -0.09
CA ASN A 201 19.48 -3.27 -0.01
C ASN A 201 18.94 -3.10 1.42
N ALA A 202 17.97 -2.20 1.59
CA ALA A 202 17.23 -1.99 2.83
C ALA A 202 15.87 -2.71 2.77
N THR A 203 15.72 -3.74 3.59
CA THR A 203 14.42 -4.35 3.93
C THR A 203 13.91 -3.67 5.20
N ARG A 204 12.66 -3.19 5.23
CA ARG A 204 12.11 -2.42 6.37
C ARG A 204 10.96 -3.19 7.01
N VAL A 205 11.08 -3.45 8.30
CA VAL A 205 10.07 -4.10 9.16
C VAL A 205 9.28 -3.02 9.92
N ALA A 206 7.95 -3.13 9.94
CA ALA A 206 7.07 -2.37 10.81
C ALA A 206 6.60 -3.28 11.96
N LEU A 207 6.70 -2.81 13.21
CA LEU A 207 6.15 -3.50 14.37
C LEU A 207 5.44 -2.54 15.33
N ARG A 208 4.25 -2.95 15.77
CA ARG A 208 3.55 -2.60 17.01
C ARG A 208 2.33 -3.52 17.15
N LYS A 209 1.84 -3.94 18.31
CA LYS A 209 2.36 -4.17 19.67
C LYS A 209 1.25 -4.98 20.39
N LEU A 210 1.66 -5.97 21.19
CA LEU A 210 0.82 -6.81 22.06
C LEU A 210 0.05 -6.00 23.13
N ARG A 211 -1.16 -6.48 23.49
CA ARG A 211 -1.87 -6.15 24.74
C ARG A 211 -1.79 -7.32 25.71
N TRP A 212 -1.60 -7.02 27.00
CA TRP A 212 -1.91 -7.92 28.11
C TRP A 212 -2.85 -7.25 29.12
N LEU A 213 -3.62 -8.14 29.74
CA LEU A 213 -4.71 -7.99 30.70
C LEU A 213 -4.33 -7.28 32.00
N THR A 214 -5.29 -6.57 32.58
CA THR A 214 -5.43 -6.46 34.05
C THR A 214 -6.92 -6.50 34.42
N GLU A 215 -7.24 -7.42 35.34
CA GLU A 215 -8.52 -7.61 36.04
C GLU A 215 -8.70 -6.62 37.22
N GLU A 216 -9.91 -6.68 37.79
CA GLU A 216 -10.50 -5.97 38.94
C GLU A 216 -11.08 -4.57 38.63
N GLY A 217 -12.38 -4.27 38.81
CA GLY A 217 -13.47 -4.92 39.53
C GLY A 217 -14.21 -3.86 40.36
N LEU A 218 -15.53 -3.67 40.13
CA LEU A 218 -16.60 -3.03 40.95
C LEU A 218 -17.61 -2.33 40.02
N THR A 219 -18.65 -3.02 39.52
CA THR A 219 -19.99 -3.23 40.13
C THR A 219 -20.77 -1.94 40.46
N THR A 220 -21.86 -1.71 39.72
CA THR A 220 -23.20 -1.53 40.30
C THR A 220 -24.29 -1.90 39.27
N ASN A 221 -25.21 -2.73 39.74
CA ASN A 221 -26.43 -3.22 39.09
C ASN A 221 -27.44 -2.09 38.82
N ILE A 222 -28.35 -2.31 37.86
CA ILE A 222 -29.82 -2.10 38.00
C ILE A 222 -30.54 -2.95 36.92
N THR A 223 -31.12 -4.06 37.41
CA THR A 223 -32.38 -4.77 37.09
C THR A 223 -32.96 -4.90 35.67
N ASN A 224 -33.06 -6.18 35.24
CA ASN A 224 -34.22 -6.93 34.74
C ASN A 224 -35.46 -6.18 34.20
N GLU A 225 -35.93 -6.55 33.01
CA GLU A 225 -37.06 -7.49 32.82
C GLU A 225 -37.30 -7.76 31.31
N GLU A 226 -37.44 -9.03 30.94
CA GLU A 226 -38.13 -9.45 29.71
C GLU A 226 -39.63 -9.15 29.83
N PRO A 227 -40.35 -9.10 28.71
CA PRO A 227 -41.23 -10.26 28.49
C PRO A 227 -41.29 -10.75 27.04
N THR A 228 -41.56 -12.05 26.99
CA THR A 228 -42.06 -12.87 25.91
C THR A 228 -43.32 -12.33 25.24
N GLY A 229 -43.52 -12.71 23.97
CA GLY A 229 -44.75 -12.45 23.22
C GLY A 229 -44.75 -13.20 21.89
N ASP A 230 -45.31 -14.41 21.93
CA ASP A 230 -45.62 -15.33 20.85
C ASP A 230 -46.95 -14.92 20.18
N GLU A 231 -47.04 -14.94 18.84
CA GLU A 231 -48.33 -15.03 18.13
C GLU A 231 -48.16 -15.62 16.70
N THR A 232 -48.22 -16.95 16.62
CA THR A 232 -49.00 -17.80 15.70
C THR A 232 -49.47 -17.24 14.33
N ASP A 233 -48.89 -17.80 13.24
CA ASP A 233 -49.49 -18.64 12.15
C ASP A 233 -50.90 -18.34 11.56
N PRO A 234 -51.30 -18.91 10.39
CA PRO A 234 -50.67 -19.07 9.06
C PRO A 234 -51.70 -18.75 7.92
N ILE A 235 -51.38 -19.03 6.63
CA ILE A 235 -52.25 -19.75 5.63
C ILE A 235 -51.72 -19.59 4.17
N THR A 236 -51.05 -20.66 3.72
CA THR A 236 -51.35 -21.53 2.56
C THR A 236 -51.78 -21.04 1.16
N ARG A 237 -51.14 -21.72 0.18
CA ARG A 237 -51.56 -22.19 -1.19
C ARG A 237 -51.02 -21.42 -2.39
N THR A 238 -50.02 -21.95 -3.13
CA THR A 238 -50.04 -22.99 -4.20
C THR A 238 -50.87 -22.68 -5.45
N VAL A 239 -50.21 -22.81 -6.63
CA VAL A 239 -50.60 -23.41 -7.94
C VAL A 239 -49.69 -22.72 -9.00
N ALA A 240 -48.63 -23.36 -9.53
CA ALA A 240 -48.53 -24.40 -10.57
C ALA A 240 -48.87 -23.93 -12.01
N ASP A 241 -47.81 -23.93 -12.84
CA ASP A 241 -47.66 -24.21 -14.29
C ASP A 241 -48.69 -23.77 -15.34
N THR A 242 -48.18 -23.22 -16.47
CA THR A 242 -48.39 -23.78 -17.83
C THR A 242 -47.66 -22.99 -18.96
N ASN A 243 -46.72 -23.70 -19.60
CA ASN A 243 -46.38 -23.84 -21.03
C ASN A 243 -46.86 -22.88 -22.16
N ASP A 244 -45.87 -22.54 -23.00
CA ASP A 244 -45.79 -22.75 -24.48
C ASP A 244 -46.37 -21.72 -25.48
N SER A 245 -45.52 -21.23 -26.39
CA SER A 245 -45.64 -21.27 -27.87
C SER A 245 -44.78 -20.20 -28.55
N GLY A 246 -44.00 -20.61 -29.56
CA GLY A 246 -43.20 -19.74 -30.42
C GLY A 246 -43.91 -19.35 -31.72
N GLU A 247 -43.40 -18.32 -32.40
CA GLU A 247 -43.60 -18.14 -33.84
C GLU A 247 -42.46 -17.31 -34.47
N GLU A 248 -42.05 -17.72 -35.66
CA GLU A 248 -40.89 -17.31 -36.45
C GLU A 248 -41.35 -16.42 -37.61
N THR A 249 -40.68 -15.29 -37.89
CA THR A 249 -40.80 -14.57 -39.18
C THR A 249 -39.46 -13.98 -39.64
N THR A 250 -39.26 -14.01 -40.95
CA THR A 250 -37.99 -14.01 -41.68
C THR A 250 -37.60 -12.68 -42.35
N LEU A 251 -36.28 -12.39 -42.37
CA LEU A 251 -35.43 -11.79 -43.43
C LEU A 251 -35.68 -10.38 -44.03
N ASN A 252 -34.73 -9.44 -43.81
CA ASN A 252 -33.83 -8.87 -44.85
C ASN A 252 -32.78 -7.86 -44.28
N PRO A 253 -31.68 -7.53 -45.02
CA PRO A 253 -30.33 -7.37 -44.46
C PRO A 253 -29.69 -5.95 -44.50
N SER A 254 -28.61 -5.79 -43.70
CA SER A 254 -27.49 -4.83 -43.78
C SER A 254 -27.72 -3.35 -43.34
N PRO A 255 -26.71 -2.66 -42.73
CA PRO A 255 -25.29 -2.74 -43.07
C PRO A 255 -24.30 -3.07 -41.92
N SER A 256 -23.26 -3.77 -42.34
CA SER A 256 -21.90 -3.85 -41.80
C SER A 256 -21.51 -2.82 -40.73
N ARG A 257 -21.27 -3.33 -39.52
CA ARG A 257 -20.50 -2.68 -38.45
C ARG A 257 -19.05 -2.47 -38.95
N PRO A 258 -18.42 -1.31 -38.74
CA PRO A 258 -16.99 -1.17 -38.98
C PRO A 258 -16.27 -2.13 -38.03
N GLN A 259 -15.59 -3.10 -38.64
CA GLN A 259 -14.58 -3.92 -38.00
C GLN A 259 -13.43 -2.96 -37.66
N ALA A 260 -13.36 -2.54 -36.40
CA ALA A 260 -12.19 -1.84 -35.90
C ALA A 260 -11.10 -2.90 -35.76
N ASP A 261 -10.07 -2.74 -36.58
CA ASP A 261 -8.85 -3.53 -36.58
C ASP A 261 -8.23 -3.50 -35.18
N ALA A 262 -8.52 -4.52 -34.39
CA ALA A 262 -7.71 -4.87 -33.24
C ALA A 262 -6.46 -5.55 -33.78
N GLU A 263 -5.48 -4.75 -34.20
CA GLU A 263 -4.10 -5.24 -34.20
C GLU A 263 -3.72 -5.51 -32.74
N GLU A 264 -3.63 -6.80 -32.40
CA GLU A 264 -2.97 -7.30 -31.20
C GLU A 264 -1.58 -6.69 -31.12
N LEU A 265 -1.40 -5.72 -30.22
CA LEU A 265 -0.07 -5.28 -29.83
C LEU A 265 0.52 -6.37 -28.92
N SER A 266 1.52 -7.06 -29.47
CA SER A 266 2.40 -8.01 -28.79
C SER A 266 2.79 -7.52 -27.38
N SER A 267 2.74 -8.46 -26.43
CA SER A 267 3.07 -8.31 -25.02
C SER A 267 4.55 -7.99 -24.71
N ASP A 268 5.39 -7.77 -25.72
CA ASP A 268 6.84 -7.62 -25.56
C ASP A 268 7.33 -6.17 -25.75
N VAL A 269 6.46 -5.16 -25.69
CA VAL A 269 6.94 -3.77 -25.56
C VAL A 269 7.42 -3.56 -24.12
N ASP A 270 8.72 -3.78 -23.91
CA ASP A 270 9.42 -3.27 -22.74
C ASP A 270 9.31 -1.73 -22.76
N LEU A 271 8.32 -1.21 -22.03
CA LEU A 271 8.11 0.22 -21.78
C LEU A 271 9.19 0.74 -20.80
N GLY A 272 10.45 0.40 -21.04
CA GLY A 272 11.61 1.03 -20.46
C GLY A 272 11.75 2.43 -21.05
N ASP A 273 11.65 3.46 -20.20
CA ASP A 273 11.86 4.88 -20.53
C ASP A 273 10.85 5.62 -21.42
N VAL A 274 9.64 5.11 -21.66
CA VAL A 274 8.56 5.95 -22.21
C VAL A 274 8.06 6.95 -21.16
N GLY A 275 8.60 8.17 -21.23
CA GLY A 275 8.11 9.33 -20.50
C GLY A 275 7.22 10.24 -21.36
N PRO A 276 6.62 11.28 -20.77
CA PRO A 276 5.77 12.24 -21.49
C PRO A 276 6.45 12.90 -22.70
N HIS A 277 7.79 12.95 -22.70
CA HIS A 277 8.63 13.52 -23.75
C HIS A 277 8.95 12.56 -24.90
N THR A 278 8.44 11.33 -24.86
CA THR A 278 8.65 10.31 -25.90
C THR A 278 7.39 10.12 -26.72
N LEU A 279 7.53 9.79 -28.02
CA LEU A 279 6.37 9.44 -28.84
C LEU A 279 5.68 8.19 -28.28
N PRO A 280 4.33 8.10 -28.33
CA PRO A 280 3.41 9.08 -28.94
C PRO A 280 3.04 10.28 -28.03
N LEU A 281 3.45 10.28 -26.75
CA LEU A 281 3.04 11.30 -25.77
C LEU A 281 3.66 12.68 -26.00
N SER A 282 4.82 12.76 -26.66
CA SER A 282 5.47 14.05 -26.93
C SER A 282 4.66 14.94 -27.88
N GLU A 283 3.83 14.35 -28.74
CA GLU A 283 2.98 15.11 -29.64
C GLU A 283 1.88 15.82 -28.86
N GLY A 284 1.75 17.13 -29.07
CA GLY A 284 0.73 17.95 -28.43
C GLY A 284 0.92 18.12 -26.92
N LEU A 285 2.08 17.79 -26.35
CA LEU A 285 2.40 18.07 -24.95
C LEU A 285 2.41 19.59 -24.73
N TYR A 286 1.70 20.06 -23.71
CA TYR A 286 1.37 21.48 -23.54
C TYR A 286 1.91 22.08 -22.24
N ALA A 287 1.74 21.38 -21.12
CA ALA A 287 2.41 21.68 -19.85
C ALA A 287 2.80 20.37 -19.15
N TRP A 288 3.94 20.37 -18.44
CA TRP A 288 4.43 19.24 -17.66
C TRP A 288 5.15 19.73 -16.41
N PHE A 289 4.43 19.76 -15.30
CA PHE A 289 4.97 20.02 -13.97
C PHE A 289 5.44 18.69 -13.38
N ALA A 290 6.71 18.37 -13.60
CA ALA A 290 7.27 17.06 -13.31
C ALA A 290 7.59 16.85 -11.82
N ASN A 291 7.43 15.62 -11.34
CA ASN A 291 7.71 15.24 -9.95
C ASN A 291 9.11 15.64 -9.45
N GLY A 292 10.12 15.43 -10.29
CA GLY A 292 11.51 15.74 -9.96
C GLY A 292 11.76 17.23 -9.70
N ASP A 293 10.97 18.10 -10.34
CA ASP A 293 11.22 19.54 -10.40
C ASP A 293 10.37 20.34 -9.39
N ILE A 294 9.66 19.65 -8.49
CA ILE A 294 8.89 20.30 -7.43
C ILE A 294 9.84 21.12 -6.54
N SER A 295 9.50 22.39 -6.30
CA SER A 295 10.08 23.20 -5.22
C SER A 295 8.99 24.01 -4.51
N ASP A 296 9.32 24.52 -3.33
CA ASP A 296 8.43 25.28 -2.43
C ASP A 296 8.26 26.75 -2.84
N ASP A 297 9.14 27.27 -3.68
CA ASP A 297 9.12 28.62 -4.22
C ASP A 297 8.38 28.73 -5.58
N MET A 298 8.68 27.85 -6.54
CA MET A 298 7.98 27.82 -7.84
C MET A 298 8.10 26.47 -8.53
N TRP A 299 7.02 25.97 -9.13
CA TRP A 299 7.06 24.74 -9.90
C TRP A 299 7.06 25.07 -11.39
N ARG A 300 8.22 25.05 -12.03
CA ARG A 300 8.32 25.35 -13.46
C ARG A 300 7.89 24.13 -14.29
N SER A 301 7.07 24.38 -15.30
CA SER A 301 6.75 23.36 -16.29
C SER A 301 7.96 23.09 -17.18
N ARG A 302 8.25 21.82 -17.48
CA ARG A 302 9.25 21.40 -18.47
C ARG A 302 8.85 21.78 -19.91
N VAL A 303 7.57 22.08 -20.13
CA VAL A 303 7.00 22.38 -21.45
C VAL A 303 6.15 23.64 -21.39
N GLY A 304 6.27 24.49 -22.40
CA GLY A 304 5.60 25.79 -22.42
C GLY A 304 6.20 26.79 -21.43
N ARG A 305 5.51 27.92 -21.26
CA ARG A 305 5.96 29.06 -20.43
C ARG A 305 5.40 29.07 -19.00
N TYR A 306 4.80 27.97 -18.58
CA TYR A 306 3.98 27.91 -17.37
C TYR A 306 4.82 27.75 -16.11
N VAL A 307 4.43 28.47 -15.06
CA VAL A 307 5.05 28.42 -13.74
C VAL A 307 3.94 28.35 -12.70
N GLY A 308 3.98 27.29 -11.89
CA GLY A 308 3.10 27.09 -10.76
C GLY A 308 3.56 27.95 -9.58
N VAL A 309 2.64 28.68 -8.97
CA VAL A 309 2.93 29.58 -7.85
C VAL A 309 1.84 29.52 -6.77
N SER A 310 2.24 29.75 -5.52
CA SER A 310 1.29 29.96 -4.42
C SER A 310 0.73 31.38 -4.52
N VAL A 311 -0.60 31.50 -4.66
CA VAL A 311 -1.31 32.78 -4.69
C VAL A 311 -1.66 33.22 -3.27
N SER A 312 -2.05 32.26 -2.41
CA SER A 312 -2.29 32.46 -0.98
C SER A 312 -1.94 31.20 -0.20
N GLY A 313 -1.66 31.35 1.10
CA GLY A 313 -1.15 30.25 1.93
C GLY A 313 0.28 29.86 1.58
N SER A 314 0.77 28.80 2.20
CA SER A 314 2.14 28.33 2.04
C SER A 314 2.17 26.88 1.59
N VAL A 315 3.01 26.58 0.61
CA VAL A 315 3.27 25.22 0.18
C VAL A 315 4.53 24.66 0.84
N ARG A 316 4.61 23.33 0.93
CA ARG A 316 5.82 22.63 1.38
C ARG A 316 6.08 21.42 0.50
N VAL A 317 7.35 21.03 0.35
CA VAL A 317 7.74 19.85 -0.41
C VAL A 317 8.07 18.73 0.56
N ILE A 318 7.36 17.61 0.44
CA ILE A 318 7.58 16.42 1.27
C ILE A 318 7.80 15.22 0.37
N SER A 319 8.79 14.39 0.72
CA SER A 319 9.00 13.09 0.09
C SER A 319 8.64 11.98 1.07
N THR A 320 7.65 11.15 0.75
CA THR A 320 7.21 10.07 1.65
C THR A 320 6.86 8.78 0.89
N THR A 321 7.25 7.64 1.45
CA THR A 321 6.86 6.30 0.97
C THR A 321 5.65 5.83 1.75
N ARG A 322 4.45 6.27 1.35
CA ARG A 322 3.15 5.91 1.96
C ARG A 322 2.04 6.07 0.92
N PHE A 323 0.79 5.80 1.30
CA PHE A 323 -0.38 6.20 0.52
C PHE A 323 -0.44 5.57 -0.89
N SER A 324 -0.25 4.25 -0.97
CA SER A 324 -0.16 3.40 -2.18
C SER A 324 1.11 3.49 -3.04
N ALA A 325 2.09 4.32 -2.68
CA ALA A 325 3.38 4.37 -3.37
C ALA A 325 4.39 3.31 -2.86
N MET A 326 5.15 2.72 -3.79
CA MET A 326 6.22 1.74 -3.55
C MET A 326 7.61 2.38 -3.45
N ARG A 327 7.72 3.68 -3.73
CA ARG A 327 8.94 4.50 -3.60
C ARG A 327 8.58 5.85 -2.98
N PRO A 328 9.54 6.59 -2.42
CA PRO A 328 9.28 7.94 -1.92
C PRO A 328 8.74 8.82 -3.04
N VAL A 329 7.55 9.38 -2.84
CA VAL A 329 6.94 10.33 -3.79
C VAL A 329 7.20 11.73 -3.28
N LYS A 330 7.96 12.52 -4.05
CA LYS A 330 8.11 13.96 -3.83
C LYS A 330 6.77 14.63 -4.14
N GLY A 331 6.19 15.39 -3.23
CA GLY A 331 4.90 16.05 -3.44
C GLY A 331 4.95 17.48 -2.94
N LEU A 332 4.21 18.36 -3.61
CA LEU A 332 3.89 19.69 -3.13
C LEU A 332 2.61 19.63 -2.29
N PHE A 333 2.65 20.15 -1.08
CA PHE A 333 1.58 20.06 -0.09
C PHE A 333 1.05 21.46 0.23
N GLY A 334 -0.27 21.57 0.36
CA GLY A 334 -0.96 22.77 0.83
C GLY A 334 -2.13 22.43 1.73
N GLY A 335 -2.50 23.37 2.60
CA GLY A 335 -3.72 23.29 3.40
C GLY A 335 -4.95 23.77 2.63
N ASN A 336 -6.12 23.70 3.25
CA ASN A 336 -7.37 24.26 2.72
C ASN A 336 -7.36 25.79 2.53
N ASP A 337 -6.37 26.48 3.08
CA ASP A 337 -6.11 27.92 2.95
C ASP A 337 -5.12 28.25 1.82
N THR A 338 -4.53 27.22 1.22
CA THR A 338 -3.46 27.35 0.23
C THR A 338 -4.02 27.27 -1.18
N HIS A 339 -4.06 28.41 -1.88
CA HIS A 339 -4.43 28.52 -3.29
C HIS A 339 -3.16 28.48 -4.14
N TYR A 340 -3.09 27.50 -5.04
CA TYR A 340 -1.97 27.33 -5.97
C TYR A 340 -2.46 27.42 -7.41
N GLU A 341 -1.76 28.17 -8.27
CA GLU A 341 -2.18 28.43 -9.64
C GLU A 341 -1.13 27.92 -10.64
N PHE A 342 -1.58 27.15 -11.65
CA PHE A 342 -0.72 26.66 -12.75
C PHE A 342 -0.86 27.51 -14.03
N GLY A 343 -1.92 28.33 -14.13
CA GLY A 343 -2.26 29.13 -15.30
C GLY A 343 -3.08 28.38 -16.36
N ASP A 344 -3.17 28.96 -17.57
CA ASP A 344 -3.97 28.47 -18.70
C ASP A 344 -3.40 27.21 -19.37
N ILE A 345 -3.41 26.10 -18.64
CA ILE A 345 -2.83 24.82 -19.05
C ILE A 345 -3.83 23.87 -19.71
N LEU A 346 -5.12 24.25 -19.83
CA LEU A 346 -6.12 23.52 -20.61
C LEU A 346 -6.41 24.28 -21.90
N ALA A 347 -5.92 23.77 -23.03
CA ALA A 347 -6.25 24.29 -24.36
C ALA A 347 -7.74 24.04 -24.71
N ASN A 348 -8.21 24.49 -25.88
CA ASN A 348 -9.61 24.28 -26.31
C ASN A 348 -9.96 22.79 -26.43
N GLU A 349 -9.03 21.99 -26.95
CA GLU A 349 -9.07 20.54 -26.85
C GLU A 349 -7.94 20.11 -25.92
N TRP A 350 -8.23 19.22 -24.97
CA TRP A 350 -7.22 18.87 -23.98
C TRP A 350 -7.32 17.45 -23.47
N THR A 351 -6.17 16.95 -23.01
CA THR A 351 -6.07 15.83 -22.09
C THR A 351 -5.25 16.27 -20.89
N MET A 352 -5.62 15.88 -19.69
CA MET A 352 -4.90 16.19 -18.46
C MET A 352 -4.74 14.93 -17.62
N CYS A 353 -3.51 14.66 -17.19
CA CYS A 353 -3.16 13.62 -16.24
C CYS A 353 -2.56 14.26 -14.99
N THR A 354 -2.98 13.80 -13.81
CA THR A 354 -2.49 14.29 -12.53
C THR A 354 -2.19 13.15 -11.57
N LEU A 355 -1.21 13.38 -10.70
CA LEU A 355 -0.91 12.54 -9.55
C LEU A 355 -1.14 13.36 -8.26
N SER A 356 -2.20 13.06 -7.52
CA SER A 356 -2.63 13.87 -6.36
C SER A 356 -3.32 13.05 -5.28
N ARG A 357 -3.49 13.61 -4.07
CA ARG A 357 -4.23 12.99 -2.97
C ARG A 357 -4.75 14.03 -1.96
N TYR A 358 -5.75 13.66 -1.17
CA TYR A 358 -6.07 14.39 0.06
C TYR A 358 -5.02 14.15 1.14
N THR A 359 -4.76 15.16 1.96
CA THR A 359 -3.76 15.08 3.06
C THR A 359 -4.34 15.33 4.44
N GLY A 360 -5.51 15.97 4.54
CA GLY A 360 -6.10 16.41 5.80
C GLY A 360 -7.61 16.20 5.88
N PRO A 361 -8.27 16.81 6.88
CA PRO A 361 -9.71 16.65 7.11
C PRO A 361 -10.61 17.39 6.13
N THR A 362 -10.12 18.47 5.50
CA THR A 362 -10.89 19.23 4.52
C THR A 362 -10.74 18.54 3.18
N ARG A 363 -11.79 17.88 2.71
CA ARG A 363 -11.75 17.09 1.48
C ARG A 363 -12.91 17.51 0.58
N ARG A 364 -12.72 18.58 -0.18
CA ARG A 364 -13.67 19.10 -1.16
C ARG A 364 -13.09 18.87 -2.56
N ARG A 365 -12.67 19.89 -3.29
CA ARG A 365 -11.99 19.76 -4.58
C ARG A 365 -10.49 19.95 -4.40
N ILE A 366 -9.69 19.24 -5.19
CA ILE A 366 -8.26 19.56 -5.32
C ILE A 366 -8.09 20.45 -6.55
N PHE A 367 -8.11 19.87 -7.75
CA PHE A 367 -7.99 20.65 -8.98
C PHE A 367 -9.30 21.34 -9.33
N THR A 368 -9.23 22.66 -9.42
CA THR A 368 -10.29 23.59 -9.82
C THR A 368 -9.88 24.34 -11.09
N SER A 369 -10.82 25.06 -11.70
CA SER A 369 -10.61 25.81 -12.95
C SER A 369 -11.59 26.97 -13.02
N THR A 370 -11.49 27.84 -14.03
CA THR A 370 -12.57 28.78 -14.36
C THR A 370 -13.84 28.01 -14.77
N GLY A 371 -14.99 28.35 -14.21
CA GLY A 371 -16.22 27.55 -14.35
C GLY A 371 -16.35 26.43 -13.29
N ASP A 372 -17.31 25.54 -13.45
CA ASP A 372 -17.55 24.46 -12.48
C ASP A 372 -16.72 23.22 -12.84
N PHE A 373 -15.54 23.09 -12.22
CA PHE A 373 -14.57 22.05 -12.55
C PHE A 373 -14.05 21.33 -11.30
N ALA A 374 -13.95 20.01 -11.38
CA ALA A 374 -13.26 19.16 -10.43
C ALA A 374 -12.57 18.01 -11.18
N HIS A 375 -11.30 17.78 -10.91
CA HIS A 375 -10.54 16.67 -11.50
C HIS A 375 -9.95 15.75 -10.42
N GLY A 376 -10.32 14.48 -10.48
CA GLY A 376 -9.85 13.41 -9.60
C GLY A 376 -10.45 13.42 -8.19
N HIS A 377 -10.80 14.58 -7.63
CA HIS A 377 -11.18 14.72 -6.22
C HIS A 377 -12.38 15.65 -6.06
N LEU A 378 -13.45 15.15 -5.42
CA LEU A 378 -14.63 15.94 -5.09
C LEU A 378 -15.34 15.42 -3.83
N GLY A 379 -15.54 16.26 -2.81
CA GLY A 379 -16.42 15.98 -1.67
C GLY A 379 -16.01 14.76 -0.83
N GLY A 380 -14.71 14.57 -0.60
CA GLY A 380 -14.18 13.45 0.17
C GLY A 380 -13.95 12.19 -0.67
N MET A 381 -14.38 12.21 -1.93
CA MET A 381 -14.24 11.10 -2.86
C MET A 381 -12.96 11.29 -3.70
N ARG A 382 -12.23 10.19 -3.87
CA ARG A 382 -11.12 10.00 -4.81
C ARG A 382 -11.65 9.32 -6.07
N GLY A 383 -11.13 9.70 -7.24
CA GLY A 383 -11.52 9.16 -8.53
C GLY A 383 -12.83 9.74 -9.09
N VAL A 384 -13.13 11.01 -8.81
CA VAL A 384 -14.34 11.71 -9.27
C VAL A 384 -13.98 12.92 -10.14
N ALA A 385 -14.68 13.10 -11.26
CA ALA A 385 -14.49 14.25 -12.14
C ALA A 385 -15.80 14.89 -12.61
N PHE A 386 -15.78 16.22 -12.70
CA PHE A 386 -16.88 17.08 -13.13
C PHE A 386 -16.30 18.21 -14.00
N TYR A 387 -16.70 18.28 -15.26
CA TYR A 387 -16.22 19.27 -16.23
C TYR A 387 -17.44 20.05 -16.75
N ASP A 388 -18.02 20.95 -15.95
CA ASP A 388 -19.35 21.57 -16.14
C ASP A 388 -20.55 20.58 -16.16
N GLU A 389 -20.29 19.28 -16.33
CA GLU A 389 -21.21 18.17 -16.18
C GLU A 389 -20.48 16.95 -15.60
N TRP A 390 -21.23 15.97 -15.08
CA TRP A 390 -20.66 14.76 -14.50
C TRP A 390 -19.97 13.90 -15.56
N VAL A 391 -18.68 13.65 -15.34
CA VAL A 391 -17.85 12.77 -16.16
C VAL A 391 -17.83 11.37 -15.58
N THR A 392 -17.86 11.26 -14.26
CA THR A 392 -17.80 9.99 -13.51
C THR A 392 -19.03 9.82 -12.62
N PRO A 393 -19.31 8.58 -12.15
CA PRO A 393 -20.22 8.38 -11.02
C PRO A 393 -19.76 9.14 -9.77
N LYS A 394 -20.70 9.45 -8.87
CA LYS A 394 -20.42 10.05 -7.56
C LYS A 394 -20.04 8.97 -6.55
N GLN A 395 -18.93 8.29 -6.80
CA GLN A 395 -18.48 7.17 -5.99
C GLN A 395 -17.00 7.30 -5.67
N ASN A 396 -16.66 7.10 -4.40
CA ASN A 396 -15.28 7.07 -3.96
C ASN A 396 -14.57 5.80 -4.47
N ARG A 397 -13.41 5.96 -5.09
CA ARG A 397 -12.58 4.86 -5.60
C ARG A 397 -11.27 4.75 -4.82
N GLY A 398 -11.12 3.65 -4.10
CA GLY A 398 -9.96 3.41 -3.23
C GLY A 398 -9.98 4.25 -1.96
N HIS A 399 -8.88 4.24 -1.23
CA HIS A 399 -8.75 5.03 -0.01
C HIS A 399 -8.51 6.53 -0.34
N PRO A 400 -9.26 7.48 0.23
CA PRO A 400 -9.16 8.90 -0.15
C PRO A 400 -7.78 9.55 0.07
N LEU A 401 -6.98 9.02 1.00
CA LEU A 401 -5.63 9.53 1.26
C LEU A 401 -4.55 8.93 0.34
N ASN A 402 -4.88 7.94 -0.50
CA ASN A 402 -3.91 7.31 -1.40
C ASN A 402 -3.67 8.16 -2.64
N TRP A 403 -2.43 8.13 -3.16
CA TRP A 403 -2.08 8.74 -4.43
C TRP A 403 -3.02 8.25 -5.54
N LEU A 404 -3.60 9.20 -6.27
CA LEU A 404 -4.50 8.98 -7.39
C LEU A 404 -3.81 9.40 -8.68
N VAL A 405 -3.69 8.46 -9.62
CA VAL A 405 -3.46 8.79 -11.03
C VAL A 405 -4.83 9.04 -11.65
N ALA A 406 -5.09 10.28 -12.07
CA ALA A 406 -6.33 10.65 -12.75
C ALA A 406 -5.99 11.25 -14.12
N CYS A 407 -6.55 10.70 -15.18
CA CYS A 407 -6.36 11.16 -16.55
C CYS A 407 -7.71 11.35 -17.25
N GLY A 408 -8.01 12.57 -17.70
CA GLY A 408 -9.27 12.88 -18.38
C GLY A 408 -9.06 13.75 -19.60
N THR A 409 -10.05 13.79 -20.48
CA THR A 409 -10.08 14.69 -21.64
C THR A 409 -11.47 15.32 -21.76
N ASN A 410 -11.56 16.44 -22.46
CA ASN A 410 -12.84 17.04 -22.80
C ASN A 410 -13.51 16.46 -24.05
N TYR A 411 -13.04 15.33 -24.57
CA TYR A 411 -13.69 14.66 -25.70
C TYR A 411 -13.74 13.14 -25.55
N GLY A 412 -14.88 12.53 -25.90
CA GLY A 412 -15.06 11.09 -25.73
C GLY A 412 -15.49 10.72 -24.31
N GLN A 413 -15.89 9.47 -24.13
CA GLN A 413 -16.14 8.86 -22.82
C GLN A 413 -14.84 8.37 -22.19
N LYS A 414 -13.98 9.31 -21.76
CA LYS A 414 -12.61 9.01 -21.29
C LYS A 414 -12.28 9.72 -19.98
N MET A 415 -12.25 8.95 -18.90
CA MET A 415 -11.72 9.36 -17.61
C MET A 415 -11.10 8.14 -16.95
N TYR A 416 -9.78 8.08 -16.92
CA TYR A 416 -9.01 6.98 -16.36
C TYR A 416 -8.60 7.31 -14.93
N VAL A 417 -8.90 6.40 -14.01
CA VAL A 417 -8.49 6.45 -12.61
C VAL A 417 -7.68 5.20 -12.33
N ASP A 418 -6.41 5.38 -11.94
CA ASP A 418 -5.44 4.30 -11.74
C ASP A 418 -5.33 3.33 -12.93
N GLY A 419 -5.48 3.86 -14.14
CA GLY A 419 -5.43 3.08 -15.38
C GLY A 419 -6.76 2.43 -15.80
N VAL A 420 -7.86 2.65 -15.08
CA VAL A 420 -9.21 2.13 -15.41
C VAL A 420 -10.11 3.25 -15.92
N ASN A 421 -10.71 3.09 -17.10
CA ASN A 421 -11.69 4.07 -17.61
C ASN A 421 -13.03 3.93 -16.89
N ILE A 422 -13.50 5.03 -16.29
CA ILE A 422 -14.69 5.12 -15.43
C ILE A 422 -15.67 6.20 -15.90
N ALA A 423 -15.48 6.75 -17.10
CA ALA A 423 -16.36 7.78 -17.63
C ALA A 423 -17.77 7.24 -17.90
N ILE A 424 -18.80 8.02 -17.54
CA ILE A 424 -20.23 7.71 -17.79
C ILE A 424 -20.86 8.58 -18.87
N SER A 425 -20.16 9.62 -19.32
CA SER A 425 -20.67 10.55 -20.32
C SER A 425 -19.63 10.77 -21.41
N ASP A 426 -20.12 10.91 -22.64
CA ASP A 426 -19.31 11.32 -23.77
C ASP A 426 -19.18 12.84 -23.79
N ARG A 427 -17.94 13.34 -23.76
CA ARG A 427 -17.63 14.76 -23.76
C ARG A 427 -17.54 15.30 -25.19
N GLN A 428 -18.03 16.52 -25.43
CA GLN A 428 -18.08 17.15 -26.76
C GLN A 428 -17.33 18.50 -26.80
N GLY A 429 -16.11 18.55 -26.24
CA GLY A 429 -15.22 19.71 -26.32
C GLY A 429 -15.47 20.83 -25.30
N GLY A 430 -16.38 20.64 -24.33
CA GLY A 430 -16.63 21.59 -23.25
C GLY A 430 -15.41 21.80 -22.34
N SER A 431 -15.44 22.84 -21.49
CA SER A 431 -14.41 23.08 -20.47
C SER A 431 -12.96 23.24 -20.96
N GLY A 432 -12.75 23.66 -22.21
CA GLY A 432 -11.43 24.02 -22.76
C GLY A 432 -11.13 25.51 -22.66
N GLY A 433 -9.86 25.88 -22.81
CA GLY A 433 -9.40 27.28 -22.77
C GLY A 433 -9.44 27.88 -21.37
N ARG A 434 -9.01 27.11 -20.36
CA ARG A 434 -9.18 27.46 -18.94
C ARG A 434 -7.88 27.38 -18.15
N SER A 435 -7.82 28.17 -17.07
CA SER A 435 -6.79 28.06 -16.06
C SER A 435 -7.03 26.86 -15.15
N VAL A 436 -5.96 26.26 -14.62
CA VAL A 436 -6.07 25.23 -13.57
C VAL A 436 -5.42 25.75 -12.32
N SER A 437 -6.13 25.57 -11.22
CA SER A 437 -5.68 25.94 -9.88
C SER A 437 -6.02 24.84 -8.88
N ILE A 438 -5.56 25.01 -7.66
CA ILE A 438 -5.96 24.23 -6.50
C ILE A 438 -6.55 25.20 -5.48
N ASN A 439 -7.69 24.84 -4.90
CA ASN A 439 -8.37 25.66 -3.89
C ASN A 439 -8.70 27.09 -4.34
N SER A 440 -8.98 27.32 -5.63
CA SER A 440 -9.40 28.64 -6.11
C SER A 440 -10.83 29.02 -5.70
N ASP A 441 -11.63 28.03 -5.29
CA ASP A 441 -12.95 28.24 -4.66
C ASP A 441 -12.81 28.00 -3.15
N GLU A 442 -12.85 29.09 -2.38
CA GLU A 442 -12.69 29.08 -0.92
C GLU A 442 -13.73 28.19 -0.20
N ASN A 443 -14.90 27.97 -0.81
CA ASN A 443 -15.93 27.10 -0.24
C ASN A 443 -15.76 25.64 -0.66
N GLN A 444 -14.83 25.32 -1.55
CA GLN A 444 -14.56 23.97 -2.04
C GLN A 444 -13.09 23.59 -1.90
N SER A 445 -12.35 24.23 -0.99
CA SER A 445 -10.94 23.96 -0.75
C SER A 445 -10.69 22.66 0.03
N SER A 446 -9.51 22.08 -0.18
CA SER A 446 -9.07 20.84 0.45
C SER A 446 -7.67 20.98 1.05
N ASP A 447 -7.33 20.09 1.97
CA ASP A 447 -5.95 19.77 2.29
C ASP A 447 -5.42 18.80 1.23
N TRP A 448 -4.36 19.17 0.52
CA TRP A 448 -3.94 18.49 -0.71
C TRP A 448 -2.44 18.19 -0.78
N ALA A 449 -2.11 17.19 -1.60
CA ALA A 449 -0.77 17.00 -2.13
C ALA A 449 -0.84 16.68 -3.64
N VAL A 450 0.10 17.24 -4.40
CA VAL A 450 0.25 17.00 -5.84
C VAL A 450 1.70 16.64 -6.15
N ALA A 451 1.89 15.57 -6.91
CA ALA A 451 3.18 15.03 -7.28
C ALA A 451 3.49 15.20 -8.77
N GLU A 452 2.48 15.34 -9.64
CA GLU A 452 2.70 15.64 -11.06
C GLU A 452 1.42 16.17 -11.73
N VAL A 453 1.58 17.08 -12.69
CA VAL A 453 0.51 17.58 -13.56
C VAL A 453 1.02 17.62 -15.00
N ILE A 454 0.31 16.97 -15.92
CA ILE A 454 0.64 16.95 -17.35
C ILE A 454 -0.60 17.28 -18.16
N THR A 455 -0.47 18.17 -19.14
CA THR A 455 -1.54 18.48 -20.09
C THR A 455 -1.07 18.39 -21.52
N TRP A 456 -2.00 18.03 -22.40
CA TRP A 456 -1.84 18.02 -23.84
C TRP A 456 -2.87 18.95 -24.47
N ASN A 457 -2.51 19.65 -25.54
CA ASN A 457 -3.39 20.50 -26.34
C ASN A 457 -4.18 19.72 -27.40
N ARG A 458 -4.35 18.41 -27.17
CA ARG A 458 -5.07 17.49 -28.04
C ARG A 458 -5.74 16.40 -27.22
N ARG A 459 -6.59 15.63 -27.90
CA ARG A 459 -7.28 14.46 -27.39
C ARG A 459 -6.38 13.25 -27.51
N LEU A 460 -5.91 12.71 -26.39
CA LEU A 460 -5.19 11.45 -26.39
C LEU A 460 -6.16 10.29 -26.69
N SER A 461 -5.67 9.29 -27.40
CA SER A 461 -6.32 7.99 -27.56
C SER A 461 -6.37 7.22 -26.24
N ASN A 462 -7.18 6.16 -26.18
CA ASN A 462 -7.26 5.29 -24.99
C ASN A 462 -5.90 4.70 -24.62
N LEU A 463 -5.12 4.29 -25.63
CA LEU A 463 -3.79 3.72 -25.43
C LEU A 463 -2.82 4.77 -24.89
N GLU A 464 -2.82 5.99 -25.44
CA GLU A 464 -1.96 7.08 -24.95
C GLU A 464 -2.29 7.47 -23.50
N ILE A 465 -3.57 7.54 -23.13
CA ILE A 465 -3.96 7.80 -21.73
C ILE A 465 -3.49 6.67 -20.81
N LEU A 466 -3.56 5.42 -21.26
CA LEU A 466 -3.08 4.28 -20.49
C LEU A 466 -1.55 4.31 -20.33
N ILE A 467 -0.80 4.66 -21.39
CA ILE A 467 0.66 4.83 -21.33
C ILE A 467 1.03 5.94 -20.34
N ALA A 468 0.35 7.09 -20.40
CA ALA A 468 0.57 8.19 -19.45
C ALA A 468 0.25 7.78 -17.99
N SER A 469 -0.83 7.02 -17.79
CA SER A 469 -1.19 6.48 -16.47
C SER A 469 -0.11 5.52 -15.95
N ARG A 470 0.37 4.63 -16.81
CA ARG A 470 1.43 3.66 -16.49
C ARG A 470 2.76 4.32 -16.21
N TYR A 471 3.10 5.41 -16.90
CA TYR A 471 4.29 6.21 -16.60
C TYR A 471 4.26 6.70 -15.14
N MET A 472 3.18 7.36 -14.70
CA MET A 472 3.08 7.86 -13.32
C MET A 472 3.10 6.72 -12.30
N GLN A 473 2.39 5.62 -12.59
CA GLN A 473 2.40 4.43 -11.75
C GLN A 473 3.81 3.84 -11.63
N LYS A 474 4.51 3.62 -12.74
CA LYS A 474 5.85 3.03 -12.80
C LYS A 474 6.92 3.94 -12.19
N GLN A 475 7.05 5.13 -12.74
CA GLN A 475 8.21 5.98 -12.53
C GLN A 475 8.13 6.79 -11.25
N ILE A 476 6.92 7.18 -10.84
CA ILE A 476 6.73 8.02 -9.64
C ILE A 476 6.29 7.16 -8.47
N LEU A 477 5.24 6.38 -8.64
CA LEU A 477 4.73 5.52 -7.56
C LEU A 477 5.56 4.25 -7.37
N GLY A 478 6.48 3.91 -8.27
CA GLY A 478 7.25 2.65 -8.19
C GLY A 478 6.40 1.40 -8.42
N ILE A 479 5.19 1.56 -8.96
CA ILE A 479 4.26 0.49 -9.33
C ILE A 479 4.67 -0.01 -10.73
N SER A 480 5.77 -0.72 -10.78
CA SER A 480 6.20 -1.48 -11.95
C SER A 480 7.16 -2.57 -11.54
N ALA A 481 6.89 -3.77 -12.06
CA ALA A 481 7.68 -4.98 -11.90
C ALA A 481 8.54 -4.95 -10.63
N VAL A 482 7.89 -5.04 -9.46
CA VAL A 482 8.60 -5.60 -8.31
C VAL A 482 9.23 -6.88 -8.84
N LYS A 483 10.55 -7.02 -8.67
CA LYS A 483 11.29 -8.24 -8.98
C LYS A 483 10.40 -9.40 -8.55
N THR A 484 9.98 -10.24 -9.51
CA THR A 484 9.07 -11.38 -9.25
C THR A 484 9.47 -11.98 -7.92
N PRO A 485 8.56 -12.07 -6.92
CA PRO A 485 8.96 -12.51 -5.60
C PRO A 485 9.73 -13.83 -5.75
N THR A 486 10.88 -13.93 -5.11
CA THR A 486 11.70 -15.12 -5.25
C THR A 486 11.14 -16.19 -4.33
N LEU A 487 10.75 -17.33 -4.91
CA LEU A 487 10.32 -18.48 -4.12
C LEU A 487 11.51 -19.02 -3.30
N PRO A 488 11.30 -19.41 -2.03
CA PRO A 488 12.33 -20.03 -1.22
C PRO A 488 12.88 -21.31 -1.85
N SER A 489 14.13 -21.65 -1.54
CA SER A 489 14.72 -22.94 -1.92
C SER A 489 13.93 -24.09 -1.30
N GLY A 490 13.48 -25.06 -2.12
CA GLY A 490 12.65 -26.18 -1.67
C GLY A 490 11.14 -25.93 -1.76
N PHE A 491 10.71 -24.73 -2.17
CA PHE A 491 9.32 -24.48 -2.53
C PHE A 491 8.92 -25.29 -3.77
N PRO A 492 7.68 -25.79 -3.89
CA PRO A 492 7.24 -26.54 -5.07
C PRO A 492 7.42 -25.72 -6.35
N ALA A 493 8.40 -26.12 -7.17
CA ALA A 493 8.71 -25.47 -8.43
C ALA A 493 7.59 -25.65 -9.48
N GLU A 494 7.74 -24.98 -10.63
CA GLU A 494 6.87 -25.13 -11.81
C GLU A 494 5.40 -24.71 -11.55
N LEU A 495 5.23 -23.49 -11.01
CA LEU A 495 3.93 -22.83 -11.03
C LEU A 495 3.42 -22.72 -12.46
N ALA A 496 2.13 -22.97 -12.65
CA ALA A 496 1.41 -22.67 -13.88
C ALA A 496 0.98 -21.21 -13.96
N HIS A 497 0.54 -20.64 -12.82
CA HIS A 497 0.13 -19.24 -12.70
C HIS A 497 0.45 -18.71 -11.31
N TRP A 498 0.82 -17.44 -11.22
CA TRP A 498 1.07 -16.77 -9.95
C TRP A 498 0.68 -15.29 -9.98
N PHE A 499 -0.26 -14.93 -9.11
CA PHE A 499 -0.71 -13.58 -8.85
C PHE A 499 -0.30 -13.21 -7.42
N PRO A 500 0.85 -12.52 -7.23
CA PRO A 500 1.39 -12.26 -5.90
C PRO A 500 0.77 -11.05 -5.23
N SER A 501 0.57 -11.13 -3.91
CA SER A 501 0.04 -10.04 -3.07
C SER A 501 0.82 -8.76 -3.22
N ALA A 502 2.15 -8.85 -3.28
CA ALA A 502 3.02 -7.70 -3.49
C ALA A 502 2.69 -6.91 -4.78
N LEU A 503 2.07 -7.55 -5.77
CA LEU A 503 1.68 -6.95 -7.05
C LEU A 503 0.17 -6.81 -7.22
N ALA A 504 -0.64 -7.06 -6.17
CA ALA A 504 -2.09 -6.96 -6.28
C ALA A 504 -2.51 -5.57 -6.76
N HIS A 505 -3.25 -5.56 -7.87
CA HIS A 505 -3.67 -4.37 -8.62
C HIS A 505 -4.88 -4.74 -9.50
N PRO A 506 -5.78 -3.82 -9.89
CA PRO A 506 -6.93 -4.18 -10.71
C PRO A 506 -6.53 -4.74 -12.09
N ALA A 507 -5.36 -4.37 -12.60
CA ALA A 507 -4.70 -5.04 -13.72
C ALA A 507 -3.60 -5.99 -13.20
N TRP A 508 -4.00 -7.03 -12.48
CA TRP A 508 -3.08 -7.97 -11.84
C TRP A 508 -2.46 -8.90 -12.88
N GLU A 509 -1.15 -8.88 -13.00
CA GLU A 509 -0.41 -9.72 -13.93
C GLU A 509 0.02 -11.04 -13.27
N ASP A 510 -0.17 -12.13 -14.01
CA ASP A 510 0.42 -13.44 -13.74
C ASP A 510 1.91 -13.39 -14.01
N VAL A 511 2.73 -13.45 -12.96
CA VAL A 511 4.20 -13.33 -13.08
C VAL A 511 4.86 -14.56 -13.70
N ILE A 512 4.11 -15.62 -14.01
CA ILE A 512 4.60 -16.80 -14.75
C ILE A 512 4.21 -16.70 -16.23
N GLY A 513 2.92 -16.53 -16.51
CA GLY A 513 2.37 -16.60 -17.87
C GLY A 513 2.17 -15.26 -18.57
N GLY A 514 2.45 -14.12 -17.91
CA GLY A 514 2.27 -12.76 -18.45
C GLY A 514 0.80 -12.35 -18.66
N ARG A 515 -0.15 -13.19 -18.24
CA ARG A 515 -1.58 -12.93 -18.39
C ARG A 515 -2.03 -11.84 -17.42
N VAL A 516 -2.74 -10.84 -17.90
CA VAL A 516 -3.37 -9.83 -17.04
C VAL A 516 -4.83 -10.22 -16.75
N ALA A 517 -5.19 -10.29 -15.47
CA ALA A 517 -6.55 -10.49 -15.02
C ALA A 517 -7.42 -9.25 -15.29
N SER A 518 -8.73 -9.44 -15.46
CA SER A 518 -9.64 -8.41 -15.98
C SER A 518 -10.77 -8.10 -15.01
N ILE A 519 -11.16 -6.82 -14.98
CA ILE A 519 -12.38 -6.35 -14.31
C ILE A 519 -13.55 -6.57 -15.26
N LEU A 520 -14.59 -7.27 -14.81
CA LEU A 520 -15.80 -7.48 -15.62
C LEU A 520 -16.89 -6.47 -15.30
N GLN A 521 -17.05 -6.15 -14.02
CA GLN A 521 -18.12 -5.28 -13.52
C GLN A 521 -17.72 -4.68 -12.16
N GLY A 522 -18.30 -3.52 -11.82
CA GLY A 522 -18.07 -2.86 -10.54
C GLY A 522 -16.66 -2.29 -10.38
N ASP A 523 -16.41 -1.66 -9.23
CA ASP A 523 -15.13 -1.01 -8.93
C ASP A 523 -14.21 -1.98 -8.17
N ILE A 524 -13.00 -2.19 -8.69
CA ILE A 524 -11.97 -3.00 -8.03
C ILE A 524 -10.91 -2.07 -7.46
N GLY A 525 -10.79 -2.05 -6.13
CA GLY A 525 -9.81 -1.25 -5.40
C GLY A 525 -8.58 -2.05 -5.02
N VAL A 526 -7.56 -1.35 -4.49
CA VAL A 526 -6.40 -1.97 -3.84
C VAL A 526 -6.31 -1.49 -2.40
N SER A 527 -6.08 -2.43 -1.50
CA SER A 527 -5.81 -2.17 -0.10
C SER A 527 -4.45 -2.74 0.30
N SER A 528 -3.74 -2.08 1.22
CA SER A 528 -2.53 -2.60 1.88
C SER A 528 -2.58 -2.13 3.32
N TYR A 529 -2.91 -3.04 4.23
CA TYR A 529 -3.00 -2.74 5.66
C TYR A 529 -2.92 -4.06 6.45
N ASN A 530 -2.60 -3.98 7.74
CA ASN A 530 -2.56 -5.12 8.66
C ASN A 530 -3.89 -5.30 9.42
N GLY A 531 -4.06 -6.43 10.10
CA GLY A 531 -5.29 -6.85 10.76
C GLY A 531 -5.99 -8.01 10.05
N HIS A 532 -7.17 -8.39 10.54
CA HIS A 532 -7.93 -9.53 10.03
C HIS A 532 -7.11 -10.84 10.03
N GLY A 533 -6.50 -11.17 11.16
CA GLY A 533 -5.65 -12.36 11.31
C GLY A 533 -4.21 -12.21 10.79
N SER A 534 -3.81 -11.02 10.32
CA SER A 534 -2.44 -10.72 9.91
C SER A 534 -1.81 -9.60 10.74
N ASP A 535 -0.60 -9.81 11.24
CA ASP A 535 0.21 -8.74 11.86
C ASP A 535 0.98 -7.90 10.82
N LYS A 536 1.12 -8.43 9.60
CA LYS A 536 1.74 -7.77 8.44
C LYS A 536 0.71 -7.08 7.56
N GLU A 537 1.15 -6.07 6.81
CA GLU A 537 0.31 -5.52 5.75
C GLU A 537 0.09 -6.55 4.65
N VAL A 538 -1.18 -6.80 4.34
CA VAL A 538 -1.56 -7.67 3.23
C VAL A 538 -2.08 -6.79 2.11
N ARG A 539 -1.35 -6.78 0.99
CA ARG A 539 -1.78 -6.07 -0.21
C ARG A 539 -2.76 -6.94 -0.99
N ALA A 540 -3.92 -6.39 -1.33
CA ALA A 540 -5.00 -7.14 -1.96
C ALA A 540 -5.81 -6.27 -2.90
N ILE A 541 -6.38 -6.91 -3.92
CA ILE A 541 -7.52 -6.33 -4.62
C ILE A 541 -8.78 -6.58 -3.79
N TYR A 542 -9.71 -5.62 -3.81
CA TYR A 542 -10.98 -5.76 -3.10
C TYR A 542 -12.13 -5.17 -3.92
N GLY A 543 -13.34 -5.63 -3.62
CA GLY A 543 -14.56 -5.20 -4.29
C GLY A 543 -15.79 -5.43 -3.44
N ASP A 544 -16.88 -4.76 -3.82
CA ASP A 544 -18.21 -4.97 -3.22
C ASP A 544 -19.00 -6.07 -3.97
N VAL A 545 -20.27 -6.23 -3.61
CA VAL A 545 -21.18 -7.21 -4.23
C VAL A 545 -21.41 -7.00 -5.73
N SER A 546 -21.19 -5.79 -6.26
CA SER A 546 -21.30 -5.48 -7.69
C SER A 546 -20.00 -5.73 -8.45
N SER A 547 -18.90 -5.91 -7.72
CA SER A 547 -17.55 -5.97 -8.24
C SER A 547 -17.19 -7.40 -8.64
N GLN A 548 -16.97 -7.61 -9.94
CA GLN A 548 -16.67 -8.88 -10.58
C GLN A 548 -15.29 -8.85 -11.23
N TYR A 549 -14.50 -9.89 -10.97
CA TYR A 549 -13.11 -10.01 -11.43
C TYR A 549 -12.88 -11.35 -12.11
N MET A 550 -12.01 -11.40 -13.13
CA MET A 550 -11.73 -12.60 -13.91
C MET A 550 -10.24 -12.84 -14.05
N PHE A 551 -9.77 -13.97 -13.52
CA PHE A 551 -8.42 -14.47 -13.75
C PHE A 551 -8.30 -15.23 -15.08
N GLY A 552 -9.41 -15.81 -15.57
CA GLY A 552 -9.48 -16.55 -16.82
C GLY A 552 -9.20 -18.05 -16.64
N ALA A 553 -8.83 -18.73 -17.74
CA ALA A 553 -8.50 -20.17 -17.76
C ALA A 553 -7.19 -20.45 -17.05
N VAL A 554 -7.24 -20.58 -15.73
CA VAL A 554 -6.05 -20.74 -14.88
C VAL A 554 -5.93 -22.13 -14.27
N LEU A 555 -7.00 -22.94 -14.22
CA LEU A 555 -6.90 -24.31 -13.71
C LEU A 555 -6.83 -25.30 -14.89
N PRO A 556 -5.68 -25.98 -15.10
CA PRO A 556 -5.55 -27.04 -16.12
C PRO A 556 -6.31 -28.32 -15.73
N ARG A 557 -6.14 -29.43 -16.46
CA ARG A 557 -6.87 -30.69 -16.18
C ARG A 557 -6.59 -31.27 -14.80
N GLU A 558 -5.34 -31.20 -14.36
CA GLU A 558 -4.87 -31.55 -13.02
C GLU A 558 -4.27 -30.32 -12.39
N TRP A 559 -4.61 -30.02 -11.14
CA TRP A 559 -4.21 -28.77 -10.54
C TRP A 559 -4.12 -28.81 -9.03
N THR A 560 -3.29 -27.92 -8.50
CA THR A 560 -3.35 -27.45 -7.11
C THR A 560 -3.56 -25.95 -7.14
N LEU A 561 -4.49 -25.45 -6.34
CA LEU A 561 -4.82 -24.03 -6.19
C LEU A 561 -4.61 -23.64 -4.74
N CYS A 562 -3.77 -22.64 -4.50
CA CYS A 562 -3.62 -21.99 -3.21
C CYS A 562 -4.00 -20.51 -3.33
N THR A 563 -4.79 -20.01 -2.38
CA THR A 563 -5.27 -18.62 -2.40
C THR A 563 -5.19 -17.98 -1.03
N VAL A 564 -5.07 -16.65 -1.03
CA VAL A 564 -5.30 -15.81 0.15
C VAL A 564 -6.45 -14.85 -0.12
N SER A 565 -7.54 -14.99 0.64
CA SER A 565 -8.75 -14.18 0.46
C SER A 565 -9.53 -13.98 1.76
N ARG A 566 -10.47 -13.03 1.80
CA ARG A 566 -11.37 -12.80 2.94
C ARG A 566 -12.69 -12.14 2.54
N TYR A 567 -13.70 -12.22 3.41
CA TYR A 567 -14.86 -11.32 3.38
C TYR A 567 -14.50 -9.95 3.94
N THR A 568 -14.92 -8.87 3.28
CA THR A 568 -14.66 -7.50 3.74
C THR A 568 -15.88 -6.82 4.35
N GLY A 569 -17.09 -7.35 4.13
CA GLY A 569 -18.33 -6.73 4.60
C GLY A 569 -19.38 -7.70 5.15
N SER A 570 -20.64 -7.27 5.14
CA SER A 570 -21.76 -8.00 5.73
C SER A 570 -22.42 -8.94 4.74
N THR A 571 -22.31 -8.68 3.44
CA THR A 571 -22.78 -9.61 2.40
C THR A 571 -21.70 -10.65 2.11
N ARG A 572 -21.94 -11.89 2.53
CA ARG A 572 -20.94 -12.97 2.55
C ARG A 572 -21.42 -14.18 1.76
N GLY A 573 -21.42 -14.08 0.43
CA GLY A 573 -21.71 -15.15 -0.49
C GLY A 573 -20.48 -16.03 -0.77
N ARG A 574 -20.13 -16.22 -2.04
CA ARG A 574 -18.89 -16.84 -2.48
C ARG A 574 -17.89 -15.75 -2.86
N VAL A 575 -16.60 -16.03 -2.71
CA VAL A 575 -15.53 -15.14 -3.17
C VAL A 575 -14.96 -15.69 -4.47
N ILE A 576 -14.14 -16.74 -4.41
CA ILE A 576 -13.54 -17.36 -5.59
C ILE A 576 -14.50 -18.41 -6.15
N VAL A 577 -14.91 -18.22 -7.40
CA VAL A 577 -15.89 -19.05 -8.11
C VAL A 577 -15.29 -19.48 -9.43
N GLY A 578 -15.70 -20.64 -9.95
CA GLY A 578 -15.18 -21.15 -11.22
C GLY A 578 -16.20 -21.90 -12.06
N GLY A 579 -15.81 -22.15 -13.31
CA GLY A 579 -16.58 -22.95 -14.26
C GLY A 579 -15.70 -23.50 -15.38
N PRO A 580 -16.18 -24.44 -16.22
CA PRO A 580 -17.56 -24.97 -16.25
C PRO A 580 -17.89 -25.80 -15.00
N GLY A 581 -19.18 -26.02 -14.75
CA GLY A 581 -19.65 -26.82 -13.59
C GLY A 581 -19.85 -25.99 -12.32
N HIS A 582 -19.80 -26.63 -11.16
CA HIS A 582 -20.02 -25.95 -9.88
C HIS A 582 -18.73 -25.93 -9.08
N PHE A 583 -18.12 -24.75 -8.98
CA PHE A 583 -16.85 -24.57 -8.29
C PHE A 583 -16.88 -23.36 -7.36
N PHE A 584 -16.50 -23.55 -6.10
CA PHE A 584 -16.08 -22.45 -5.24
C PHE A 584 -14.95 -22.88 -4.30
N HIS A 585 -14.13 -21.90 -3.92
CA HIS A 585 -12.95 -22.10 -3.10
C HIS A 585 -12.88 -21.03 -2.00
N GLY A 586 -12.60 -21.45 -0.77
CA GLY A 586 -12.42 -20.58 0.39
C GLY A 586 -13.70 -20.21 1.13
N HIS A 587 -14.70 -19.72 0.40
CA HIS A 587 -15.77 -18.93 0.98
C HIS A 587 -17.14 -19.29 0.39
N ASN A 588 -18.13 -19.57 1.25
CA ASN A 588 -19.52 -19.71 0.84
C ASN A 588 -20.49 -19.43 2.00
N ASN A 589 -21.50 -18.60 1.77
CA ASN A 589 -22.66 -18.40 2.65
C ASN A 589 -22.28 -18.06 4.11
N GLY A 590 -21.41 -17.06 4.29
CA GLY A 590 -20.92 -16.60 5.60
C GLY A 590 -19.83 -17.47 6.20
N GLN A 591 -19.50 -18.61 5.57
CA GLN A 591 -18.50 -19.54 6.06
C GLN A 591 -17.15 -19.30 5.37
N ARG A 592 -16.08 -19.32 6.17
CA ARG A 592 -14.68 -19.32 5.77
C ARG A 592 -14.12 -20.75 5.86
N GLY A 593 -13.24 -21.11 4.93
CA GLY A 593 -12.55 -22.40 4.87
C GLY A 593 -13.39 -23.53 4.27
N VAL A 594 -14.23 -23.24 3.28
CA VAL A 594 -15.12 -24.22 2.62
C VAL A 594 -14.87 -24.29 1.11
N ALA A 595 -14.96 -25.51 0.54
CA ALA A 595 -14.76 -25.73 -0.90
C ALA A 595 -15.71 -26.77 -1.50
N PHE A 596 -16.00 -26.57 -2.78
CA PHE A 596 -16.80 -27.47 -3.60
C PHE A 596 -16.21 -27.51 -5.01
N TYR A 597 -15.77 -28.68 -5.47
CA TYR A 597 -15.16 -28.91 -6.78
C TYR A 597 -16.00 -29.94 -7.54
N ASP A 598 -17.16 -29.50 -8.06
CA ASP A 598 -18.28 -30.31 -8.60
C ASP A 598 -18.93 -31.28 -7.60
N LYS A 599 -18.37 -31.38 -6.38
CA LYS A 599 -18.92 -32.03 -5.20
C LYS A 599 -18.31 -31.42 -3.93
N PRO A 600 -18.91 -31.65 -2.74
CA PRO A 600 -18.39 -31.11 -1.49
C PRO A 600 -16.99 -31.66 -1.20
N MET A 601 -16.03 -30.76 -1.01
CA MET A 601 -14.64 -31.13 -0.72
C MET A 601 -14.30 -30.97 0.77
N THR A 602 -15.10 -30.20 1.48
CA THR A 602 -15.00 -29.95 2.91
C THR A 602 -16.38 -30.01 3.52
N GLU A 603 -16.47 -30.32 4.81
CA GLU A 603 -17.68 -29.99 5.58
C GLU A 603 -17.96 -28.48 5.51
N PHE A 604 -19.23 -28.12 5.28
CA PHE A 604 -19.72 -26.73 5.21
C PHE A 604 -19.88 -26.16 6.61
N LYS A 605 -18.74 -25.93 7.26
CA LYS A 605 -18.60 -25.39 8.60
C LYS A 605 -17.58 -24.25 8.55
N ASN A 606 -17.91 -23.13 9.19
CA ASN A 606 -17.00 -22.01 9.33
C ASN A 606 -15.76 -22.41 10.15
N ARG A 607 -14.57 -22.06 9.65
CA ARG A 607 -13.27 -22.31 10.29
C ARG A 607 -12.56 -20.97 10.53
N GLY A 608 -12.24 -20.68 11.79
CA GLY A 608 -11.66 -19.40 12.20
C GLY A 608 -12.65 -18.24 12.15
N ASP A 609 -12.14 -17.02 12.28
CA ASP A 609 -12.94 -15.81 12.16
C ASP A 609 -13.34 -15.56 10.70
N ALA A 610 -14.63 -15.34 10.44
CA ALA A 610 -15.14 -15.31 9.07
C ALA A 610 -14.55 -14.17 8.22
N THR A 611 -14.09 -13.09 8.85
CA THR A 611 -13.48 -11.95 8.17
C THR A 611 -11.96 -12.02 8.13
N ASP A 612 -11.32 -12.98 8.78
CA ASP A 612 -9.87 -13.07 8.78
C ASP A 612 -9.34 -13.62 7.45
N TRP A 613 -8.13 -13.21 7.07
CA TRP A 613 -7.43 -13.73 5.90
C TRP A 613 -7.36 -15.25 5.96
N LEU A 614 -7.81 -15.90 4.89
CA LEU A 614 -7.79 -17.34 4.73
C LEU A 614 -6.65 -17.75 3.80
N VAL A 615 -5.72 -18.57 4.29
CA VAL A 615 -4.90 -19.40 3.40
C VAL A 615 -5.65 -20.69 3.16
N MET A 616 -5.96 -20.97 1.89
CA MET A 616 -6.55 -22.24 1.51
C MET A 616 -5.85 -22.82 0.31
N CYS A 617 -5.48 -24.10 0.41
CA CYS A 617 -4.95 -24.89 -0.69
C CYS A 617 -5.88 -26.06 -0.99
N GLY A 618 -6.07 -26.42 -2.25
CA GLY A 618 -6.79 -27.63 -2.63
C GLY A 618 -6.31 -28.18 -3.96
N SER A 619 -6.48 -29.48 -4.13
CA SER A 619 -6.17 -30.19 -5.38
C SER A 619 -7.39 -30.95 -5.90
N ASN A 620 -7.43 -31.20 -7.20
CA ASN A 620 -8.42 -32.08 -7.81
C ASN A 620 -7.98 -33.54 -7.90
N GLN A 621 -6.75 -33.88 -7.51
CA GLN A 621 -6.30 -35.25 -7.29
C GLN A 621 -5.92 -35.43 -5.83
N GLY A 622 -6.21 -36.61 -5.28
CA GLY A 622 -6.00 -36.88 -3.86
C GLY A 622 -7.08 -36.25 -2.95
N SER A 623 -7.02 -36.59 -1.66
CA SER A 623 -7.98 -36.14 -0.64
C SER A 623 -7.31 -35.07 0.23
N THR A 624 -6.97 -33.93 -0.37
CA THR A 624 -6.20 -32.90 0.30
C THR A 624 -6.76 -31.50 0.02
N VAL A 625 -7.16 -30.86 1.10
CA VAL A 625 -7.63 -29.48 1.16
C VAL A 625 -7.11 -28.90 2.47
N LEU A 626 -6.15 -27.98 2.40
CA LEU A 626 -5.62 -27.30 3.58
C LEU A 626 -6.38 -26.00 3.83
N VAL A 627 -6.75 -25.77 5.08
CA VAL A 627 -7.29 -24.50 5.61
C VAL A 627 -6.40 -24.11 6.78
N ASP A 628 -5.64 -23.01 6.62
CA ASP A 628 -4.66 -22.52 7.60
C ASP A 628 -3.72 -23.64 8.13
N GLY A 629 -3.22 -24.48 7.23
CA GLY A 629 -2.36 -25.62 7.52
C GLY A 629 -3.05 -26.90 7.99
N ALA A 630 -4.36 -26.91 8.21
CA ALA A 630 -5.10 -28.12 8.61
C ALA A 630 -5.73 -28.80 7.39
N ASN A 631 -5.47 -30.10 7.20
CA ASN A 631 -6.14 -30.88 6.14
C ASN A 631 -7.58 -31.21 6.55
N VAL A 632 -8.55 -30.73 5.76
CA VAL A 632 -9.99 -30.82 6.02
C VAL A 632 -10.76 -31.46 4.87
N ALA A 633 -10.06 -32.13 3.95
CA ALA A 633 -10.68 -32.81 2.84
C ALA A 633 -11.60 -33.95 3.29
N THR A 634 -12.81 -33.99 2.73
CA THR A 634 -13.77 -35.09 2.93
C THR A 634 -13.87 -36.02 1.72
N ASP A 635 -13.33 -35.61 0.58
CA ASP A 635 -13.39 -36.34 -0.69
C ASP A 635 -12.22 -35.92 -1.60
N ARG A 636 -12.13 -36.52 -2.79
CA ARG A 636 -11.19 -36.22 -3.87
C ARG A 636 -11.87 -35.46 -4.99
N GLY A 637 -11.26 -34.41 -5.55
CA GLY A 637 -11.88 -33.61 -6.60
C GLY A 637 -12.10 -34.36 -7.92
N SER A 638 -12.72 -33.68 -8.88
CA SER A 638 -12.89 -34.17 -10.25
C SER A 638 -11.85 -33.54 -11.20
N PRO A 639 -11.19 -34.31 -12.07
CA PRO A 639 -10.33 -33.76 -13.11
C PRO A 639 -11.10 -32.85 -14.05
N GLY A 640 -10.47 -31.76 -14.51
CA GLY A 640 -11.09 -30.87 -15.49
C GLY A 640 -10.53 -29.45 -15.46
N TYR A 641 -10.51 -28.83 -16.63
CA TYR A 641 -10.14 -27.43 -16.80
C TYR A 641 -11.17 -26.52 -16.16
N LYS A 642 -10.74 -25.48 -15.45
CA LYS A 642 -11.62 -24.44 -14.93
C LYS A 642 -11.06 -23.05 -15.19
N SER A 643 -11.96 -22.12 -15.43
CA SER A 643 -11.73 -20.69 -15.30
C SER A 643 -12.14 -20.20 -13.93
N LEU A 644 -11.37 -19.25 -13.39
CA LEU A 644 -11.64 -18.64 -12.10
C LEU A 644 -12.01 -17.17 -12.24
N GLY A 645 -12.92 -16.75 -11.37
CA GLY A 645 -13.31 -15.37 -11.16
C GLY A 645 -13.69 -15.11 -9.71
N VAL A 646 -14.01 -13.85 -9.43
CA VAL A 646 -14.53 -13.37 -8.16
C VAL A 646 -15.90 -12.77 -8.39
N ASN A 647 -16.90 -13.16 -7.59
CA ASN A 647 -18.31 -12.76 -7.76
C ASN A 647 -18.91 -13.03 -9.16
N HIS A 648 -18.24 -13.84 -9.97
CA HIS A 648 -18.62 -14.19 -11.34
C HIS A 648 -18.13 -15.61 -11.63
N ALA A 649 -19.02 -16.50 -12.09
CA ALA A 649 -18.65 -17.86 -12.49
C ALA A 649 -18.45 -17.92 -14.02
N PRO A 650 -17.20 -18.09 -14.50
CA PRO A 650 -16.95 -18.07 -15.95
C PRO A 650 -17.48 -19.32 -16.67
N TRP A 651 -17.79 -19.17 -17.96
CA TRP A 651 -18.01 -20.26 -18.95
C TRP A 651 -18.93 -21.40 -18.49
N GLY A 652 -20.20 -21.09 -18.26
CA GLY A 652 -21.20 -22.10 -17.87
C GLY A 652 -21.03 -22.58 -16.43
N GLY A 653 -20.44 -21.75 -15.57
CA GLY A 653 -20.44 -21.96 -14.13
C GLY A 653 -21.86 -21.83 -13.55
N ASN A 654 -22.26 -22.79 -12.72
CA ASN A 654 -23.58 -22.73 -12.09
C ASN A 654 -23.59 -21.75 -10.90
N TRP A 655 -24.71 -21.04 -10.72
CA TRP A 655 -24.97 -20.11 -9.60
C TRP A 655 -24.14 -18.81 -9.63
N ASP A 656 -23.88 -18.28 -10.82
CA ASP A 656 -22.98 -17.15 -11.12
C ASP A 656 -23.40 -15.78 -10.54
N ASN A 657 -24.62 -15.63 -10.02
CA ASN A 657 -25.16 -14.31 -9.67
C ASN A 657 -25.93 -14.21 -8.33
N THR A 658 -26.16 -15.31 -7.60
CA THR A 658 -27.01 -15.29 -6.39
C THR A 658 -26.22 -15.20 -5.09
N PHE A 659 -24.93 -15.56 -5.10
CA PHE A 659 -24.08 -15.62 -3.90
C PHE A 659 -22.86 -14.72 -4.04
N LYS A 660 -23.07 -13.41 -4.20
CA LYS A 660 -21.97 -12.43 -4.28
C LYS A 660 -21.51 -12.02 -2.87
N SER A 661 -20.30 -11.52 -2.78
CA SER A 661 -19.69 -11.07 -1.52
C SER A 661 -19.13 -9.66 -1.64
N GLU A 662 -18.94 -9.00 -0.51
CA GLU A 662 -17.88 -8.00 -0.37
C GLU A 662 -16.59 -8.75 -0.04
N TRP A 663 -15.54 -8.54 -0.84
CA TRP A 663 -14.40 -9.45 -0.88
C TRP A 663 -13.06 -8.74 -0.97
N ALA A 664 -12.00 -9.43 -0.54
CA ALA A 664 -10.62 -9.12 -0.90
C ALA A 664 -9.85 -10.40 -1.25
N VAL A 665 -8.97 -10.31 -2.25
CA VAL A 665 -8.06 -11.38 -2.68
C VAL A 665 -6.64 -10.83 -2.73
N ALA A 666 -5.75 -11.45 -1.97
CA ALA A 666 -4.36 -11.04 -1.84
C ALA A 666 -3.43 -11.93 -2.66
N GLU A 667 -3.68 -13.22 -2.79
CA GLU A 667 -2.72 -14.14 -3.42
C GLU A 667 -3.45 -15.23 -4.20
N MET A 668 -2.91 -15.62 -5.36
CA MET A 668 -3.32 -16.85 -6.06
C MET A 668 -2.11 -17.54 -6.71
N MET A 669 -1.92 -18.81 -6.36
CA MET A 669 -0.86 -19.68 -6.91
C MET A 669 -1.50 -20.95 -7.47
N VAL A 670 -1.10 -21.34 -8.68
CA VAL A 670 -1.61 -22.53 -9.35
C VAL A 670 -0.46 -23.40 -9.85
N TRP A 671 -0.59 -24.71 -9.68
CA TRP A 671 0.27 -25.72 -10.29
C TRP A 671 -0.53 -26.58 -11.26
N SER A 672 0.12 -27.07 -12.32
CA SER A 672 -0.47 -28.00 -13.30
C SER A 672 -0.42 -29.47 -12.89
N ARG A 673 -0.31 -29.73 -11.59
CA ARG A 673 -0.26 -31.05 -10.98
C ARG A 673 -0.85 -31.01 -9.57
N SER A 674 -1.15 -32.18 -9.02
CA SER A 674 -1.42 -32.30 -7.59
C SER A 674 -0.12 -32.26 -6.80
N LEU A 675 -0.03 -31.32 -5.87
CA LEU A 675 1.02 -31.30 -4.86
C LEU A 675 0.77 -32.44 -3.83
N SER A 676 1.84 -32.92 -3.20
CA SER A 676 1.74 -33.78 -2.01
C SER A 676 1.21 -32.99 -0.81
N LEU A 677 0.84 -33.69 0.27
CA LEU A 677 0.47 -33.02 1.52
C LEU A 677 1.66 -32.21 2.08
N GLU A 678 2.87 -32.75 2.03
CA GLU A 678 4.06 -32.02 2.50
C GLU A 678 4.32 -30.77 1.64
N GLU A 679 4.20 -30.87 0.32
CA GLU A 679 4.34 -29.72 -0.59
C GLU A 679 3.28 -28.66 -0.32
N MET A 680 2.01 -29.03 -0.13
CA MET A 680 0.97 -28.06 0.21
C MET A 680 1.20 -27.42 1.59
N LEU A 681 1.71 -28.16 2.57
CA LEU A 681 2.06 -27.62 3.89
C LEU A 681 3.22 -26.61 3.79
N GLN A 682 4.18 -26.83 2.89
CA GLN A 682 5.25 -25.87 2.61
C GLN A 682 4.69 -24.58 1.98
N VAL A 683 3.79 -24.70 1.01
CA VAL A 683 3.14 -23.53 0.39
C VAL A 683 2.34 -22.74 1.41
N ASP A 684 1.52 -23.43 2.20
CA ASP A 684 0.70 -22.82 3.23
C ASP A 684 1.54 -22.15 4.33
N ALA A 685 2.64 -22.78 4.76
CA ALA A 685 3.59 -22.17 5.70
C ALA A 685 4.27 -20.93 5.13
N TYR A 686 4.71 -20.97 3.86
CA TYR A 686 5.27 -19.82 3.16
C TYR A 686 4.26 -18.66 3.13
N LEU A 687 3.02 -18.89 2.70
CA LEU A 687 2.00 -17.85 2.63
C LEU A 687 1.71 -17.25 4.00
N ARG A 688 1.61 -18.08 5.05
CA ARG A 688 1.40 -17.60 6.43
C ARG A 688 2.60 -16.84 6.98
N GLN A 689 3.83 -17.23 6.64
CA GLN A 689 5.05 -16.55 7.10
C GLN A 689 5.27 -15.23 6.36
N GLU A 690 5.18 -15.26 5.03
CA GLU A 690 5.40 -14.09 4.18
C GLU A 690 4.32 -13.04 4.41
N LEU A 691 3.05 -13.45 4.43
CA LEU A 691 1.94 -12.50 4.47
C LEU A 691 1.47 -12.17 5.89
N PHE A 692 1.60 -13.08 6.88
CA PHE A 692 0.95 -12.89 8.19
C PHE A 692 1.87 -12.94 9.42
N SER A 693 3.15 -13.37 9.28
CA SER A 693 4.11 -13.54 10.39
C SER A 693 3.80 -14.66 11.39
N PHE A 694 3.20 -15.78 10.97
CA PHE A 694 3.14 -16.96 11.85
C PHE A 694 4.51 -17.66 11.91
N ALA A 695 5.11 -17.71 13.10
CA ALA A 695 6.13 -18.72 13.38
C ALA A 695 5.47 -20.11 13.40
N PRO A 696 5.98 -21.12 12.68
CA PRO A 696 5.45 -22.48 12.80
C PRO A 696 5.59 -22.95 14.25
N PRO A 697 4.62 -23.71 14.81
CA PRO A 697 4.80 -24.30 16.12
C PRO A 697 6.04 -25.21 16.10
N PRO A 698 6.83 -25.26 17.20
CA PRO A 698 7.98 -26.14 17.28
C PRO A 698 7.57 -27.59 16.98
N PRO A 699 8.38 -28.37 16.26
CA PRO A 699 8.09 -29.78 16.02
C PRO A 699 7.84 -30.46 17.37
N SER A 700 6.81 -31.30 17.42
CA SER A 700 6.48 -32.08 18.62
C SER A 700 7.74 -32.78 19.11
N PRO A 701 8.07 -32.74 20.41
CA PRO A 701 9.22 -33.47 20.93
C PRO A 701 9.07 -34.95 20.54
N PRO A 702 10.16 -35.61 20.10
CA PRO A 702 10.11 -37.02 19.76
C PRO A 702 9.55 -37.80 20.94
N PRO A 703 8.74 -38.85 20.71
CA PRO A 703 8.21 -39.68 21.78
C PRO A 703 9.38 -40.15 22.66
N PRO A 704 9.21 -40.15 24.00
CA PRO A 704 10.29 -40.53 24.91
C PRO A 704 10.81 -41.91 24.50
N SER A 705 12.13 -41.99 24.32
CA SER A 705 12.80 -43.23 23.99
C SER A 705 12.40 -44.32 24.99
N PRO A 706 12.04 -45.53 24.52
CA PRO A 706 11.64 -46.62 25.41
C PRO A 706 12.76 -46.90 26.43
N PRO A 707 12.40 -47.25 27.68
CA PRO A 707 13.39 -47.48 28.73
C PRO A 707 14.40 -48.55 28.30
N PRO A 708 15.68 -48.44 28.73
CA PRO A 708 16.70 -49.40 28.37
C PRO A 708 16.27 -50.81 28.76
N ILE A 709 16.34 -51.74 27.81
CA ILE A 709 16.15 -53.16 28.08
C ILE A 709 17.22 -53.58 29.10
N PRO A 710 16.85 -54.24 30.23
CA PRO A 710 17.82 -54.70 31.21
C PRO A 710 18.88 -55.59 30.54
N ALA A 711 20.15 -55.39 30.90
CA ALA A 711 21.25 -56.18 30.38
C ALA A 711 20.95 -57.68 30.56
N GLY A 712 20.94 -58.41 29.45
CA GLY A 712 20.82 -59.87 29.47
C GLY A 712 21.97 -60.50 30.26
N PRO A 713 21.75 -61.68 30.87
CA PRO A 713 22.75 -62.33 31.70
C PRO A 713 24.03 -62.64 30.90
N PRO A 714 25.21 -62.58 31.54
CA PRO A 714 26.49 -62.75 30.86
C PRO A 714 26.63 -64.16 30.27
N SER A 715 27.17 -64.22 29.05
CA SER A 715 27.44 -65.44 28.30
C SER A 715 28.37 -66.37 29.09
N PRO A 716 28.12 -67.70 29.12
CA PRO A 716 28.99 -68.64 29.81
C PRO A 716 30.38 -68.71 29.16
N PRO A 717 31.45 -68.95 29.94
CA PRO A 717 32.81 -68.96 29.43
C PRO A 717 33.05 -70.12 28.45
N PRO A 718 33.90 -69.92 27.43
CA PRO A 718 34.18 -70.94 26.44
C PRO A 718 34.93 -72.12 27.07
N SER A 719 34.50 -73.33 26.71
CA SER A 719 35.12 -74.58 27.16
C SER A 719 36.56 -74.69 26.65
N PRO A 720 37.51 -75.17 27.47
CA PRO A 720 38.90 -75.26 27.06
C PRO A 720 39.10 -76.37 26.00
N PRO A 721 39.99 -76.18 25.02
CA PRO A 721 40.38 -77.24 24.12
C PRO A 721 41.21 -78.30 24.85
N SER A 722 41.00 -79.54 24.45
CA SER A 722 41.53 -80.80 25.00
C SER A 722 43.04 -80.87 25.18
#